data_AF-A0A7V4P491-F1
#
_entry.id   AF-A0A7V4P491-F1
#
_cell.length_a   1.000
_cell.length_b   1.000
_cell.length_c   1.000
_cell.angle_alpha   90.00
_cell.angle_beta   90.00
_cell.angle_gamma   90.00
#
_symmetry.space_group_name_H-M   'P 1'
#
loop_
_entity.id
_entity.type
_entity.pdbx_description
1 polymer ?
#
loop_
_entity_poly.entity_id
_entity_poly.type
_entity_poly.pdbx_seq_one_letter_code
_entity_poly.pdbx_strand_id
1 'polypeptide(L)'
;MTVDFSRRPVRWMAPLLSLLSIAPVTLAASRAELTWIPSGQIAMSSGTYSIWFNLPKDPDGVLPLPMVLVAFYTRDPNVTVDPTSQPAEGVAASEALLKLKVGDVAMPDWLVKSTGSAYVVNLRTIASSPRRHLDQLAIEFDNRMLPGFVSLYALGAPDPLLVGDSLDGPLDRFMEQAGSDDIRVHYKGLAAQFANAPEEAGKHFRNAARSKDERVASYARRNLRLLRLFSRSSKDKDNFAVRYKWGLYLQQCGFFQAALAEFHHCTELSPKNGSSWYRLSEVADRCGHPPDQIAALCARAGQSPDLANPTVWNMLVVFLRKREIEVMEDGKPIKKTLELTPEEIATLKEEWLLAENYVLGASRGTMLLSSAFFTLEDESRFRYVRHCERAVGPPDDLIDVRGWFDGVLSFRPRLPGEPDVTVGGDCGVNGAALSDLGAHADAAHMLEHWYHQLDWTLRASEVAMAVPSLADARSCGVGPGPSLAYGVRSAMRYELTPADYRRAKVTPTTRPLIRKSQPGSTQPAEDHLPPYPVYARYWRVEGPFPVGPTGDRDDDQEALKMPAAMNGVASRVIDSETDFVDLAAALSGEGRRVAKATCWIKSPFERQLQLWLGAHHRAAVWVNGRQVVTGRYRPQGKYAESRQVDMIGTFAILEEGWNRIEVVVEALPAPRGRSWGFSVRLTEFNGQPPCDVRFTVDRPAHGVAADYVAPESGYYYSWARCESGYRELLPRLDAEDLAALTGLRSLAIRVRGDMIAIAAPGRQPSRNYREAPDAWDATRDRDVTLNNVMDWSREDVLAIRFEREGAPHDLLLLKPEAVEAYTTLLKEPPEAADMFGALAPANRIMGFVLVPTDSGTFRTLIAVDVLLAARAEDWPVDEEDLLEPAQQ
;
A
#
# COMPACT_ATOMS: atom_id res chain seq x y z
N MET A 1 2.73 41.27 -15.03
CA MET A 1 4.00 41.14 -15.76
C MET A 1 4.38 39.67 -15.69
N THR A 2 4.25 38.94 -16.80
CA THR A 2 4.43 37.48 -16.84
C THR A 2 5.89 37.14 -17.12
N VAL A 3 6.47 36.20 -16.37
CA VAL A 3 7.85 35.74 -16.54
C VAL A 3 7.85 34.21 -16.57
N ASP A 4 8.37 33.66 -17.67
CA ASP A 4 8.63 32.24 -17.87
C ASP A 4 9.98 31.87 -17.24
N PHE A 5 10.03 30.73 -16.54
CA PHE A 5 11.24 30.20 -15.88
C PHE A 5 11.50 28.75 -16.32
N SER A 6 11.89 28.56 -17.58
CA SER A 6 12.28 27.26 -18.12
C SER A 6 13.72 27.25 -18.67
N ARG A 7 14.56 26.35 -18.09
CA ARG A 7 15.95 25.93 -18.43
C ARG A 7 17.07 26.42 -17.47
N ARG A 8 17.89 25.47 -16.98
CA ARG A 8 19.10 25.63 -16.14
C ARG A 8 20.39 25.52 -17.01
N PRO A 9 21.61 25.77 -16.48
CA PRO A 9 22.34 24.68 -15.80
C PRO A 9 23.22 25.04 -14.57
N VAL A 10 23.23 24.08 -13.63
CA VAL A 10 24.12 23.77 -12.49
C VAL A 10 25.46 24.53 -12.28
N ARG A 11 25.71 24.95 -11.03
CA ARG A 11 27.00 24.82 -10.30
C ARG A 11 26.74 24.64 -8.78
N TRP A 12 27.74 24.15 -8.03
CA TRP A 12 27.62 23.59 -6.66
C TRP A 12 27.86 24.61 -5.51
N MET A 13 27.51 24.17 -4.28
CA MET A 13 27.71 24.78 -2.95
C MET A 13 26.68 25.83 -2.46
N ALA A 14 25.55 25.36 -1.92
CA ALA A 14 24.93 25.87 -0.69
C ALA A 14 23.89 24.86 -0.14
N PRO A 15 23.96 24.39 1.12
CA PRO A 15 22.86 23.66 1.77
C PRO A 15 21.93 24.62 2.54
N LEU A 16 20.69 24.17 2.81
CA LEU A 16 19.52 24.96 3.24
C LEU A 16 18.97 25.93 2.15
N LEU A 17 17.69 26.33 2.32
CA LEU A 17 16.95 27.31 1.49
C LEU A 17 16.68 26.95 0.01
N SER A 18 16.24 25.71 -0.29
CA SER A 18 15.62 25.39 -1.59
C SER A 18 14.56 24.26 -1.58
N LEU A 19 13.91 24.03 -0.43
CA LEU A 19 12.72 23.16 -0.34
C LEU A 19 11.45 24.01 -0.50
N LEU A 20 10.58 23.61 -1.45
CA LEU A 20 9.12 23.86 -1.60
C LEU A 20 8.72 24.23 -3.04
N SER A 21 7.86 23.42 -3.66
CA SER A 21 7.14 23.70 -4.92
C SER A 21 6.01 22.67 -5.14
N ILE A 22 4.74 23.10 -5.08
CA ILE A 22 3.53 22.67 -5.86
C ILE A 22 3.56 21.25 -6.52
N ALA A 23 2.64 20.27 -6.37
CA ALA A 23 1.18 20.23 -6.07
C ALA A 23 0.67 18.83 -5.54
N PRO A 24 -0.64 18.65 -5.14
CA PRO A 24 -1.27 17.38 -4.67
C PRO A 24 -2.56 16.91 -5.45
N VAL A 25 -3.27 15.80 -5.10
CA VAL A 25 -4.59 15.25 -5.61
C VAL A 25 -5.48 14.69 -4.43
N THR A 26 -6.84 14.47 -4.49
CA THR A 26 -7.85 14.30 -3.32
C THR A 26 -8.75 13.06 -3.34
N LEU A 27 -9.44 12.41 -2.33
CA LEU A 27 -10.30 12.67 -1.09
C LEU A 27 -10.30 11.60 0.07
N ALA A 28 -10.67 10.33 -0.18
CA ALA A 28 -10.81 9.11 0.68
C ALA A 28 -10.69 9.11 2.24
N ALA A 29 -9.64 9.67 2.88
CA ALA A 29 -9.39 9.80 4.35
C ALA A 29 -8.29 8.91 5.02
N SER A 30 -7.65 9.49 6.05
CA SER A 30 -7.93 9.18 7.47
C SER A 30 -7.96 10.48 8.28
N ARG A 31 -8.80 10.53 9.34
CA ARG A 31 -9.07 11.71 10.21
C ARG A 31 -8.94 13.07 9.50
N ALA A 32 -9.48 13.23 8.29
CA ALA A 32 -9.35 14.46 7.50
C ALA A 32 -10.05 15.64 8.20
N GLU A 33 -11.07 15.34 9.01
CA GLU A 33 -11.76 16.22 9.94
C GLU A 33 -10.91 16.66 11.16
N LEU A 34 -9.68 16.18 11.32
CA LEU A 34 -8.72 16.63 12.35
C LEU A 34 -7.38 17.09 11.77
N THR A 35 -6.91 16.48 10.68
CA THR A 35 -5.58 16.68 10.10
C THR A 35 -5.36 18.06 9.46
N TRP A 36 -4.14 18.60 9.54
CA TRP A 36 -3.71 19.81 8.82
C TRP A 36 -2.88 19.42 7.59
N ILE A 37 -3.29 19.89 6.42
CA ILE A 37 -2.72 19.46 5.13
C ILE A 37 -2.04 20.65 4.44
N PRO A 38 -0.71 20.64 4.23
CA PRO A 38 -0.01 21.70 3.51
C PRO A 38 -0.56 21.93 2.09
N SER A 39 -0.62 23.19 1.66
CA SER A 39 -1.17 23.59 0.36
C SER A 39 -0.26 24.53 -0.45
N GLY A 40 0.73 25.13 0.22
CA GLY A 40 1.87 25.83 -0.40
C GLY A 40 2.52 26.85 0.53
N GLN A 41 3.62 27.45 0.07
CA GLN A 41 4.24 28.64 0.68
C GLN A 41 4.67 29.61 -0.42
N ILE A 42 4.67 30.91 -0.12
CA ILE A 42 5.25 31.95 -0.96
C ILE A 42 5.82 33.10 -0.12
N ALA A 43 6.88 33.75 -0.61
CA ALA A 43 7.35 35.03 -0.09
C ALA A 43 6.94 36.15 -1.06
N MET A 44 6.31 37.20 -0.52
CA MET A 44 5.84 38.37 -1.28
C MET A 44 6.57 39.63 -0.81
N SER A 45 6.78 40.58 -1.72
CA SER A 45 7.26 41.94 -1.42
C SER A 45 6.14 42.97 -1.66
N SER A 46 6.48 44.25 -1.81
CA SER A 46 5.50 45.29 -2.15
C SER A 46 5.02 45.14 -3.60
N GLY A 47 3.72 44.94 -3.81
CA GLY A 47 3.16 44.74 -5.14
C GLY A 47 1.76 44.13 -5.13
N THR A 48 1.33 43.64 -6.29
CA THR A 48 0.08 42.90 -6.47
C THR A 48 0.41 41.54 -7.11
N TYR A 49 -0.07 40.45 -6.51
CA TYR A 49 0.23 39.07 -6.88
C TYR A 49 -1.05 38.31 -7.19
N SER A 50 -0.99 37.36 -8.12
CA SER A 50 -2.05 36.38 -8.36
C SER A 50 -1.43 35.00 -8.19
N ILE A 51 -1.93 34.24 -7.22
CA ILE A 51 -1.29 33.03 -6.68
C ILE A 51 -2.32 31.91 -6.64
N TRP A 52 -1.86 30.70 -6.96
CA TRP A 52 -2.68 29.49 -6.93
C TRP A 52 -2.17 28.58 -5.82
N PHE A 53 -2.99 28.36 -4.81
CA PHE A 53 -2.80 27.25 -3.89
C PHE A 53 -3.65 26.08 -4.35
N ASN A 54 -3.15 24.85 -4.22
CA ASN A 54 -3.98 23.68 -4.47
C ASN A 54 -4.78 23.38 -3.21
N LEU A 55 -6.02 22.95 -3.36
CA LEU A 55 -6.88 22.64 -2.22
C LEU A 55 -6.44 21.30 -1.56
N PRO A 56 -6.74 21.05 -0.26
CA PRO A 56 -6.22 19.92 0.54
C PRO A 56 -6.73 18.53 0.14
N LYS A 57 -5.87 17.47 0.11
CA LYS A 57 -6.16 16.26 -0.71
C LYS A 57 -5.10 15.08 -0.66
N ASP A 58 -5.23 13.71 -0.80
CA ASP A 58 -6.13 12.47 -0.99
C ASP A 58 -6.44 11.68 -2.40
N PRO A 59 -7.11 10.48 -2.55
CA PRO A 59 -7.68 9.89 -3.86
C PRO A 59 -9.09 10.08 -4.58
N ASP A 60 -10.29 10.37 -3.99
CA ASP A 60 -11.59 10.63 -4.71
C ASP A 60 -12.16 12.08 -5.06
N GLY A 61 -11.49 13.23 -4.89
CA GLY A 61 -11.92 14.62 -5.25
C GLY A 61 -12.10 15.68 -4.11
N VAL A 62 -11.61 16.93 -4.26
CA VAL A 62 -11.26 17.91 -3.18
C VAL A 62 -12.04 17.89 -1.84
N LEU A 63 -11.28 17.84 -0.73
CA LEU A 63 -11.76 17.81 0.65
C LEU A 63 -12.59 19.05 1.02
N PRO A 64 -13.58 18.89 1.92
CA PRO A 64 -14.33 19.99 2.52
C PRO A 64 -13.53 20.65 3.67
N LEU A 65 -12.29 21.07 3.40
CA LEU A 65 -11.44 21.80 4.34
C LEU A 65 -11.29 23.29 3.98
N PRO A 66 -11.60 24.22 4.91
CA PRO A 66 -11.24 25.63 4.78
C PRO A 66 -9.73 25.81 4.59
N MET A 67 -9.36 26.80 3.76
CA MET A 67 -7.97 27.19 3.57
C MET A 67 -7.57 28.21 4.62
N VAL A 68 -6.62 27.86 5.47
CA VAL A 68 -5.98 28.77 6.42
C VAL A 68 -4.69 29.30 5.81
N LEU A 69 -4.59 30.62 5.79
CA LEU A 69 -3.41 31.36 5.39
C LEU A 69 -2.72 31.91 6.64
N VAL A 70 -1.43 31.58 6.82
CA VAL A 70 -0.61 32.07 7.94
C VAL A 70 0.47 32.98 7.39
N ALA A 71 0.54 34.22 7.86
CA ALA A 71 1.46 35.24 7.35
C ALA A 71 2.34 35.81 8.45
N PHE A 72 3.64 35.94 8.15
CA PHE A 72 4.65 36.58 8.98
C PHE A 72 5.23 37.78 8.25
N TYR A 73 5.32 38.94 8.91
CA TYR A 73 5.91 40.15 8.34
C TYR A 73 7.38 40.28 8.76
N THR A 74 8.28 40.36 7.78
CA THR A 74 9.74 40.50 7.97
C THR A 74 10.30 41.67 7.17
N ARG A 75 11.44 42.22 7.64
CA ARG A 75 12.20 43.27 6.92
C ARG A 75 13.30 42.72 6.02
N ASP A 76 13.64 41.44 6.14
CA ASP A 76 14.69 40.76 5.35
C ASP A 76 14.06 39.55 4.63
N PRO A 77 14.16 39.45 3.28
CA PRO A 77 13.59 38.34 2.52
C PRO A 77 14.31 37.00 2.74
N ASN A 78 15.55 37.03 3.23
CA ASN A 78 16.36 35.84 3.48
C ASN A 78 16.09 35.26 4.88
N VAL A 79 15.55 36.08 5.80
CA VAL A 79 15.04 35.62 7.09
C VAL A 79 13.71 34.91 6.85
N THR A 80 13.83 33.64 6.46
CA THR A 80 12.74 32.67 6.63
C THR A 80 12.53 32.52 8.14
N VAL A 81 11.46 33.13 8.65
CA VAL A 81 11.04 32.90 10.03
C VAL A 81 10.59 31.44 10.13
N ASP A 82 11.45 30.62 10.72
CA ASP A 82 11.07 29.30 11.22
C ASP A 82 9.95 29.52 12.25
N PRO A 83 8.73 29.00 12.03
CA PRO A 83 7.59 29.23 12.92
C PRO A 83 7.78 28.60 14.31
N THR A 84 8.86 27.85 14.53
CA THR A 84 9.27 27.29 15.83
C THR A 84 10.37 28.12 16.53
N SER A 85 10.93 29.13 15.85
CA SER A 85 12.04 29.96 16.36
C SER A 85 11.55 31.20 17.12
N GLN A 86 12.01 31.38 18.37
CA GLN A 86 11.59 32.51 19.21
C GLN A 86 11.95 33.86 18.56
N PRO A 87 11.05 34.86 18.58
CA PRO A 87 11.35 36.19 18.06
C PRO A 87 12.44 36.87 18.90
N ALA A 88 13.38 37.54 18.24
CA ALA A 88 14.45 38.28 18.92
C ALA A 88 13.88 39.42 19.79
N GLU A 89 14.37 39.54 21.02
CA GLU A 89 13.95 40.61 21.93
C GLU A 89 14.21 42.00 21.33
N GLY A 90 13.23 42.90 21.45
CA GLY A 90 13.34 44.29 21.01
C GLY A 90 12.89 44.58 19.57
N VAL A 91 12.43 43.59 18.80
CA VAL A 91 11.77 43.86 17.50
C VAL A 91 10.43 44.55 17.77
N ALA A 92 10.37 45.86 17.48
CA ALA A 92 9.14 46.64 17.61
C ALA A 92 8.02 46.05 16.75
N ALA A 93 6.87 45.76 17.37
CA ALA A 93 5.70 45.23 16.70
C ALA A 93 5.34 46.10 15.49
N SER A 94 5.37 45.49 14.31
CA SER A 94 5.03 46.16 13.05
C SER A 94 3.94 45.39 12.35
N GLU A 95 2.94 46.13 11.89
CA GLU A 95 1.71 45.61 11.32
C GLU A 95 1.58 45.99 9.86
N ALA A 96 0.88 45.14 9.12
CA ALA A 96 0.92 45.06 7.67
C ALA A 96 -0.49 44.81 7.14
N LEU A 97 -1.09 45.82 6.48
CA LEU A 97 -2.41 45.68 5.86
C LEU A 97 -2.29 44.97 4.50
N LEU A 98 -2.73 43.72 4.45
CA LEU A 98 -2.83 42.92 3.24
C LEU A 98 -4.29 42.82 2.81
N LYS A 99 -4.57 43.03 1.52
CA LYS A 99 -5.91 42.87 0.93
C LYS A 99 -5.94 41.67 0.00
N LEU A 100 -7.04 40.92 0.01
CA LEU A 100 -7.21 39.68 -0.74
C LEU A 100 -8.48 39.73 -1.60
N LYS A 101 -8.46 39.04 -2.75
CA LYS A 101 -9.63 38.81 -3.62
C LYS A 101 -9.61 37.36 -4.11
N VAL A 102 -10.76 36.68 -4.07
CA VAL A 102 -10.92 35.29 -4.51
C VAL A 102 -11.97 35.25 -5.63
N GLY A 103 -11.55 34.92 -6.85
CA GLY A 103 -12.40 35.16 -8.02
C GLY A 103 -12.72 36.65 -8.11
N ASP A 104 -14.00 37.02 -8.04
CA ASP A 104 -14.44 38.43 -7.93
C ASP A 104 -14.90 38.85 -6.53
N VAL A 105 -14.79 37.98 -5.53
CA VAL A 105 -15.11 38.30 -4.13
C VAL A 105 -13.95 39.06 -3.50
N ALA A 106 -14.17 40.34 -3.17
CA ALA A 106 -13.25 41.12 -2.35
C ALA A 106 -13.39 40.68 -0.88
N MET A 107 -12.28 40.29 -0.26
CA MET A 107 -12.25 39.67 1.06
C MET A 107 -12.06 40.71 2.19
N PRO A 108 -12.42 40.41 3.45
CA PRO A 108 -12.13 41.28 4.59
C PRO A 108 -10.65 41.65 4.72
N ASP A 109 -10.37 42.90 5.10
CA ASP A 109 -9.01 43.41 5.33
C ASP A 109 -8.23 42.56 6.37
N TRP A 110 -6.95 42.25 6.08
CA TRP A 110 -6.09 41.44 6.95
C TRP A 110 -4.95 42.27 7.54
N LEU A 111 -4.88 42.33 8.88
CA LEU A 111 -3.76 42.90 9.61
C LEU A 111 -2.74 41.81 9.97
N VAL A 112 -1.68 41.71 9.16
CA VAL A 112 -0.55 40.80 9.39
C VAL A 112 0.39 41.42 10.43
N LYS A 113 0.85 40.63 11.40
CA LYS A 113 1.74 41.05 12.49
C LYS A 113 3.13 40.46 12.32
N SER A 114 4.16 41.14 12.82
CA SER A 114 5.54 40.64 12.83
C SER A 114 5.74 39.36 13.66
N THR A 115 4.82 39.04 14.59
CA THR A 115 4.78 37.78 15.34
C THR A 115 4.13 36.62 14.58
N GLY A 116 3.42 36.92 13.48
CA GLY A 116 2.50 36.00 12.82
C GLY A 116 1.03 36.39 13.01
N SER A 117 0.23 36.24 11.94
CA SER A 117 -1.24 36.35 11.92
C SER A 117 -1.82 35.20 11.08
N ALA A 118 -3.08 34.83 11.30
CA ALA A 118 -3.80 33.85 10.49
C ALA A 118 -5.13 34.40 9.92
N TYR A 119 -5.52 33.86 8.76
CA TYR A 119 -6.70 34.23 7.99
C TYR A 119 -7.36 32.99 7.39
N VAL A 120 -8.68 32.98 7.25
CA VAL A 120 -9.44 31.86 6.70
C VAL A 120 -10.14 32.27 5.41
N VAL A 121 -9.99 31.44 4.38
CA VAL A 121 -10.85 31.41 3.19
C VAL A 121 -11.68 30.12 3.26
N ASN A 122 -12.99 30.26 3.36
CA ASN A 122 -13.89 29.19 3.78
C ASN A 122 -14.56 28.47 2.59
N LEU A 123 -15.24 27.36 2.86
CA LEU A 123 -15.75 26.43 1.84
C LEU A 123 -16.65 27.10 0.81
N ARG A 124 -17.54 27.99 1.24
CA ARG A 124 -18.42 28.74 0.33
C ARG A 124 -17.63 29.60 -0.67
N THR A 125 -16.57 30.24 -0.23
CA THR A 125 -15.74 31.12 -1.06
C THR A 125 -14.78 30.30 -1.94
N ILE A 126 -14.23 29.20 -1.41
CA ILE A 126 -13.49 28.18 -2.18
C ILE A 126 -14.34 27.62 -3.33
N ALA A 127 -15.60 27.27 -3.07
CA ALA A 127 -16.53 26.75 -4.07
C ALA A 127 -16.83 27.76 -5.20
N SER A 128 -16.72 29.07 -4.92
CA SER A 128 -16.86 30.13 -5.91
C SER A 128 -15.58 30.44 -6.71
N SER A 129 -14.44 29.84 -6.37
CA SER A 129 -13.16 30.14 -7.00
C SER A 129 -13.13 29.64 -8.46
N PRO A 130 -12.71 30.47 -9.45
CA PRO A 130 -12.77 30.10 -10.87
C PRO A 130 -11.89 28.89 -11.23
N ARG A 131 -10.85 28.59 -10.45
CA ARG A 131 -9.97 27.42 -10.64
C ARG A 131 -10.38 26.19 -9.82
N ARG A 132 -11.55 26.20 -9.17
CA ARG A 132 -12.03 25.10 -8.31
C ARG A 132 -12.16 23.76 -9.04
N HIS A 133 -12.36 23.79 -10.36
CA HIS A 133 -12.41 22.65 -11.28
C HIS A 133 -11.03 22.08 -11.67
N LEU A 134 -9.94 22.74 -11.27
CA LEU A 134 -8.55 22.30 -11.37
C LEU A 134 -7.98 22.02 -9.97
N ASP A 135 -8.86 21.76 -8.98
CA ASP A 135 -8.55 21.65 -7.56
C ASP A 135 -7.76 22.83 -6.96
N GLN A 136 -7.88 24.02 -7.56
CA GLN A 136 -7.05 25.17 -7.21
C GLN A 136 -7.87 26.35 -6.69
N LEU A 137 -7.33 26.99 -5.66
CA LEU A 137 -7.80 28.25 -5.10
C LEU A 137 -6.95 29.38 -5.67
N ALA A 138 -7.55 30.19 -6.54
CA ALA A 138 -6.96 31.43 -7.03
C ALA A 138 -7.18 32.55 -6.01
N ILE A 139 -6.10 33.19 -5.56
CA ILE A 139 -6.14 34.35 -4.67
C ILE A 139 -5.27 35.47 -5.27
N GLU A 140 -5.87 36.65 -5.41
CA GLU A 140 -5.14 37.89 -5.69
C GLU A 140 -4.82 38.61 -4.36
N PHE A 141 -3.58 39.05 -4.20
CA PHE A 141 -3.10 39.76 -3.02
C PHE A 141 -2.60 41.15 -3.41
N ASP A 142 -3.01 42.19 -2.68
CA ASP A 142 -2.52 43.56 -2.82
C ASP A 142 -1.77 43.99 -1.56
N ASN A 143 -0.46 44.21 -1.72
CA ASN A 143 0.51 44.50 -0.66
C ASN A 143 1.25 45.85 -0.89
N ARG A 144 0.70 46.74 -1.74
CA ARG A 144 1.34 47.99 -2.18
C ARG A 144 1.61 49.03 -1.07
N MET A 145 1.22 48.76 0.18
CA MET A 145 1.38 49.66 1.32
C MET A 145 2.68 49.46 2.12
N LEU A 146 3.45 48.39 1.86
CA LEU A 146 4.56 47.97 2.74
C LEU A 146 5.96 48.15 2.12
N PRO A 147 7.00 48.44 2.94
CA PRO A 147 8.40 48.42 2.53
C PRO A 147 9.13 47.08 2.80
N GLY A 148 8.45 46.10 3.42
CA GLY A 148 9.02 44.81 3.81
C GLY A 148 8.48 43.63 2.99
N PHE A 149 8.70 42.42 3.52
CA PHE A 149 8.30 41.15 2.92
C PHE A 149 7.29 40.42 3.80
N VAL A 150 6.43 39.63 3.18
CA VAL A 150 5.46 38.75 3.84
C VAL A 150 5.74 37.32 3.44
N SER A 151 6.08 36.47 4.40
CA SER A 151 6.14 35.01 4.22
C SER A 151 4.75 34.44 4.51
N LEU A 152 4.15 33.81 3.50
CA LEU A 152 2.78 33.32 3.51
C LEU A 152 2.77 31.80 3.34
N TYR A 153 2.18 31.09 4.30
CA TYR A 153 1.93 29.64 4.26
C TYR A 153 0.43 29.40 4.04
N ALA A 154 0.07 28.41 3.25
CA ALA A 154 -1.30 27.98 3.01
C ALA A 154 -1.46 26.50 3.40
N LEU A 155 -2.51 26.20 4.14
CA LEU A 155 -2.85 24.84 4.60
C LEU A 155 -4.36 24.65 4.75
N GLY A 156 -4.83 23.43 4.48
CA GLY A 156 -6.15 22.99 4.90
C GLY A 156 -6.20 22.77 6.40
N ALA A 157 -7.21 23.35 7.07
CA ALA A 157 -7.49 23.04 8.47
C ALA A 157 -9.01 22.90 8.69
N PRO A 158 -9.44 21.90 9.49
CA PRO A 158 -10.84 21.72 9.86
C PRO A 158 -11.29 22.67 10.99
N ASP A 159 -10.35 23.23 11.78
CA ASP A 159 -10.64 24.10 12.93
C ASP A 159 -11.66 25.23 12.67
N PRO A 160 -11.67 25.94 11.51
CA PRO A 160 -12.66 27.00 11.24
C PRO A 160 -14.11 26.50 11.20
N LEU A 161 -14.33 25.21 10.94
CA LEU A 161 -15.66 24.58 10.89
C LEU A 161 -16.34 24.49 12.27
N LEU A 162 -15.66 24.87 13.37
CA LEU A 162 -16.29 25.11 14.67
C LEU A 162 -17.29 26.28 14.63
N VAL A 163 -17.12 27.24 13.70
CA VAL A 163 -18.02 28.41 13.55
C VAL A 163 -18.94 28.23 12.34
N GLY A 164 -18.42 27.72 11.22
CA GLY A 164 -19.21 27.43 10.03
C GLY A 164 -18.40 27.40 8.74
N ASP A 165 -19.10 27.17 7.63
CA ASP A 165 -18.59 26.96 6.26
C ASP A 165 -18.48 28.23 5.39
N SER A 166 -18.91 29.36 5.95
CA SER A 166 -19.23 30.59 5.20
C SER A 166 -18.75 31.89 5.86
N LEU A 167 -17.99 31.80 6.96
CA LEU A 167 -17.28 32.94 7.54
C LEU A 167 -15.86 33.03 6.95
N ASP A 168 -15.53 34.14 6.30
CA ASP A 168 -14.17 34.47 5.83
C ASP A 168 -13.55 35.58 6.71
N GLY A 169 -12.22 35.63 6.80
CA GLY A 169 -11.50 36.74 7.43
C GLY A 169 -10.35 36.35 8.37
N PRO A 170 -9.74 37.33 9.08
CA PRO A 170 -8.72 37.08 10.08
C PRO A 170 -9.29 36.32 11.30
N LEU A 171 -8.44 35.55 11.98
CA LEU A 171 -8.82 34.66 13.08
C LEU A 171 -9.56 35.36 14.24
N ASP A 172 -9.31 36.65 14.45
CA ASP A 172 -10.02 37.47 15.44
C ASP A 172 -11.55 37.45 15.23
N ARG A 173 -12.03 37.42 13.98
CA ARG A 173 -13.47 37.32 13.66
C ARG A 173 -14.07 35.97 14.05
N PHE A 174 -13.28 34.90 14.06
CA PHE A 174 -13.73 33.59 14.54
C PHE A 174 -13.84 33.54 16.06
N MET A 175 -13.01 34.32 16.79
CA MET A 175 -13.19 34.51 18.24
C MET A 175 -14.45 35.33 18.58
N GLU A 176 -14.79 36.33 17.76
CA GLU A 176 -16.03 37.11 17.89
C GLU A 176 -17.28 36.27 17.60
N GLN A 177 -17.27 35.48 16.54
CA GLN A 177 -18.40 34.63 16.12
C GLN A 177 -18.43 33.25 16.84
N ALA A 178 -17.55 33.01 17.80
CA ALA A 178 -17.50 31.76 18.56
C ALA A 178 -18.76 31.57 19.43
N GLY A 179 -19.63 30.64 19.01
CA GLY A 179 -20.91 30.32 19.65
C GLY A 179 -20.82 29.67 21.04
N SER A 180 -19.62 29.33 21.51
CA SER A 180 -19.37 28.91 22.89
C SER A 180 -18.03 29.45 23.40
N ASP A 181 -17.89 29.54 24.73
CA ASP A 181 -16.64 29.96 25.36
C ASP A 181 -15.49 28.98 25.09
N ASP A 182 -15.77 27.68 25.01
CA ASP A 182 -14.78 26.64 24.69
C ASP A 182 -14.20 26.82 23.28
N ILE A 183 -15.06 27.09 22.28
CA ILE A 183 -14.63 27.42 20.91
C ILE A 183 -13.78 28.70 20.92
N ARG A 184 -14.16 29.71 21.70
CA ARG A 184 -13.39 30.96 21.83
C ARG A 184 -12.04 30.74 22.51
N VAL A 185 -11.94 29.81 23.46
CA VAL A 185 -10.68 29.41 24.10
C VAL A 185 -9.79 28.64 23.11
N HIS A 186 -10.35 27.76 22.29
CA HIS A 186 -9.59 27.06 21.23
C HIS A 186 -8.95 28.04 20.24
N TYR A 187 -9.72 29.02 19.73
CA TYR A 187 -9.18 30.04 18.83
C TYR A 187 -8.14 30.96 19.48
N LYS A 188 -8.23 31.23 20.79
CA LYS A 188 -7.14 31.91 21.53
C LYS A 188 -5.88 31.07 21.57
N GLY A 189 -6.00 29.75 21.70
CA GLY A 189 -4.89 28.81 21.57
C GLY A 189 -4.25 28.88 20.18
N LEU A 190 -5.05 28.85 19.11
CA LEU A 190 -4.58 28.98 17.73
C LEU A 190 -3.92 30.34 17.46
N ALA A 191 -4.50 31.43 17.94
CA ALA A 191 -3.93 32.77 17.81
C ALA A 191 -2.56 32.86 18.52
N ALA A 192 -2.44 32.31 19.73
CA ALA A 192 -1.17 32.23 20.45
C ALA A 192 -0.16 31.31 19.74
N GLN A 193 -0.60 30.19 19.15
CA GLN A 193 0.24 29.28 18.37
C GLN A 193 0.80 29.97 17.11
N PHE A 194 -0.04 30.65 16.32
CA PHE A 194 0.41 31.37 15.13
C PHE A 194 1.23 32.63 15.44
N ALA A 195 1.08 33.21 16.65
CA ALA A 195 1.92 34.28 17.17
C ALA A 195 3.22 33.79 17.86
N ASN A 196 3.53 32.49 17.75
CA ASN A 196 4.66 31.80 18.39
C ASN A 196 4.77 32.02 19.92
N ALA A 197 3.66 31.85 20.63
CA ALA A 197 3.57 31.87 22.09
C ALA A 197 3.13 30.49 22.64
N PRO A 198 4.00 29.45 22.58
CA PRO A 198 3.62 28.06 22.83
C PRO A 198 3.11 27.78 24.25
N GLU A 199 3.56 28.52 25.27
CA GLU A 199 3.08 28.33 26.65
C GLU A 199 1.63 28.78 26.85
N GLU A 200 1.27 29.97 26.34
CA GLU A 200 -0.10 30.49 26.37
C GLU A 200 -1.02 29.67 25.44
N ALA A 201 -0.51 29.23 24.28
CA ALA A 201 -1.22 28.27 23.42
C ALA A 201 -1.52 26.97 24.19
N GLY A 202 -0.52 26.37 24.83
CA GLY A 202 -0.66 25.14 25.61
C GLY A 202 -1.52 25.30 26.87
N LYS A 203 -1.62 26.49 27.44
CA LYS A 203 -2.56 26.86 28.52
C LYS A 203 -4.00 26.93 28.01
N HIS A 204 -4.23 27.55 26.85
CA HIS A 204 -5.56 27.60 26.22
C HIS A 204 -6.03 26.22 25.75
N PHE A 205 -5.19 25.46 25.04
CA PHE A 205 -5.57 24.11 24.58
C PHE A 205 -5.76 23.13 25.74
N ARG A 206 -5.00 23.20 26.85
CA ARG A 206 -5.29 22.37 28.05
C ARG A 206 -6.64 22.66 28.70
N ASN A 207 -7.24 23.83 28.45
CA ASN A 207 -8.59 24.15 28.88
C ASN A 207 -9.63 23.64 27.85
N ALA A 208 -9.43 23.94 26.55
CA ALA A 208 -10.32 23.48 25.48
C ALA A 208 -10.37 21.94 25.35
N ALA A 209 -9.29 21.24 25.66
CA ALA A 209 -9.22 19.77 25.72
C ALA A 209 -10.10 19.13 26.81
N ARG A 210 -10.77 19.95 27.63
CA ARG A 210 -11.76 19.55 28.65
C ARG A 210 -13.19 19.97 28.28
N SER A 211 -13.41 20.44 27.06
CA SER A 211 -14.73 20.82 26.56
C SER A 211 -15.69 19.61 26.53
N LYS A 212 -16.99 19.90 26.54
CA LYS A 212 -18.05 18.91 26.28
C LYS A 212 -18.40 18.78 24.79
N ASP A 213 -17.92 19.67 23.92
CA ASP A 213 -17.91 19.45 22.48
C ASP A 213 -16.64 18.67 22.13
N GLU A 214 -16.79 17.38 21.84
CA GLU A 214 -15.66 16.49 21.59
C GLU A 214 -14.83 16.92 20.36
N ARG A 215 -15.39 17.71 19.43
CA ARG A 215 -14.61 18.28 18.32
C ARG A 215 -13.64 19.33 18.84
N VAL A 216 -14.10 20.22 19.72
CA VAL A 216 -13.25 21.23 20.38
C VAL A 216 -12.19 20.54 21.24
N ALA A 217 -12.59 19.50 21.99
CA ALA A 217 -11.65 18.73 22.80
C ALA A 217 -10.58 18.03 21.94
N SER A 218 -10.98 17.39 20.84
CA SER A 218 -10.09 16.71 19.89
C SER A 218 -9.12 17.66 19.19
N TYR A 219 -9.58 18.80 18.66
CA TYR A 219 -8.69 19.81 18.06
C TYR A 219 -7.68 20.36 19.08
N ALA A 220 -8.10 20.54 20.32
CA ALA A 220 -7.22 21.00 21.39
C ALA A 220 -6.20 19.92 21.81
N ARG A 221 -6.60 18.64 21.93
CA ARG A 221 -5.67 17.52 22.14
C ARG A 221 -4.67 17.42 20.99
N ARG A 222 -5.11 17.49 19.73
CA ARG A 222 -4.26 17.55 18.53
C ARG A 222 -3.22 18.67 18.65
N ASN A 223 -3.61 19.91 18.92
CA ASN A 223 -2.65 21.00 19.04
C ASN A 223 -1.68 20.84 20.23
N LEU A 224 -2.11 20.23 21.34
CA LEU A 224 -1.19 19.86 22.43
C LEU A 224 -0.15 18.82 21.98
N ARG A 225 -0.52 17.84 21.15
CA ARG A 225 0.40 16.85 20.56
C ARG A 225 1.50 17.53 19.72
N LEU A 226 1.17 18.58 18.96
CA LEU A 226 2.16 19.41 18.26
C LEU A 226 3.05 20.19 19.23
N LEU A 227 2.48 20.85 20.24
CA LEU A 227 3.25 21.65 21.19
C LEU A 227 4.28 20.83 21.98
N ARG A 228 4.09 19.51 22.16
CA ARG A 228 5.12 18.62 22.72
C ARG A 228 6.45 18.71 21.94
N LEU A 229 6.41 18.86 20.61
CA LEU A 229 7.60 18.95 19.75
C LEU A 229 8.51 20.13 20.10
N PHE A 230 7.91 21.25 20.53
CA PHE A 230 8.65 22.46 20.91
C PHE A 230 9.24 22.37 22.33
N SER A 231 8.76 21.43 23.15
CA SER A 231 9.26 21.17 24.50
C SER A 231 10.39 20.13 24.58
N ARG A 232 10.77 19.46 23.49
CA ARG A 232 11.88 18.49 23.47
C ARG A 232 13.23 19.18 23.73
N SER A 233 14.18 18.45 24.31
CA SER A 233 15.49 18.99 24.64
C SER A 233 16.33 19.26 23.39
N SER A 234 17.40 20.05 23.54
CA SER A 234 18.38 20.25 22.47
C SER A 234 19.14 18.96 22.12
N LYS A 235 19.37 18.07 23.09
CA LYS A 235 20.10 16.80 22.90
C LYS A 235 19.34 15.80 22.02
N ASP A 236 18.01 15.92 21.97
CA ASP A 236 17.14 15.06 21.15
C ASP A 236 17.31 15.34 19.64
N LYS A 237 17.89 16.48 19.27
CA LYS A 237 17.99 16.97 17.88
C LYS A 237 19.15 16.36 17.08
N ASP A 238 20.05 15.61 17.72
CA ASP A 238 21.19 14.96 17.04
C ASP A 238 21.13 13.42 17.09
N ASN A 239 20.04 12.85 17.64
CA ASN A 239 19.89 11.40 17.81
C ASN A 239 18.89 10.82 16.78
N PHE A 240 19.39 9.94 15.88
CA PHE A 240 18.57 9.27 14.87
C PHE A 240 17.33 8.57 15.44
N ALA A 241 17.48 7.80 16.52
CA ALA A 241 16.37 7.00 17.06
C ALA A 241 15.27 7.89 17.67
N VAL A 242 15.67 8.97 18.34
CA VAL A 242 14.72 9.96 18.90
C VAL A 242 14.02 10.71 17.77
N ARG A 243 14.74 11.17 16.73
CA ARG A 243 14.14 11.78 15.55
C ARG A 243 13.20 10.85 14.80
N TYR A 244 13.54 9.58 14.64
CA TYR A 244 12.67 8.60 13.96
C TYR A 244 11.38 8.35 14.75
N LYS A 245 11.45 8.26 16.10
CA LYS A 245 10.26 8.23 16.96
C LYS A 245 9.40 9.49 16.82
N TRP A 246 10.01 10.67 16.78
CA TRP A 246 9.28 11.92 16.50
C TRP A 246 8.65 11.92 15.11
N GLY A 247 9.35 11.46 14.07
CA GLY A 247 8.81 11.33 12.71
C GLY A 247 7.56 10.45 12.65
N LEU A 248 7.62 9.24 13.22
CA LEU A 248 6.48 8.33 13.33
C LEU A 248 5.31 8.96 14.11
N TYR A 249 5.58 9.55 15.28
CA TYR A 249 4.57 10.22 16.10
C TYR A 249 3.90 11.40 15.38
N LEU A 250 4.69 12.23 14.70
CA LEU A 250 4.18 13.38 13.95
C LEU A 250 3.40 12.95 12.71
N GLN A 251 3.82 11.88 12.01
CA GLN A 251 3.06 11.29 10.91
C GLN A 251 1.70 10.78 11.42
N GLN A 252 1.68 10.03 12.53
CA GLN A 252 0.45 9.48 13.10
C GLN A 252 -0.50 10.55 13.67
N CYS A 253 0.03 11.68 14.15
CA CYS A 253 -0.76 12.84 14.58
C CYS A 253 -1.18 13.79 13.43
N GLY A 254 -0.95 13.43 12.16
CA GLY A 254 -1.31 14.25 11.00
C GLY A 254 -0.43 15.49 10.74
N PHE A 255 0.76 15.57 11.35
CA PHE A 255 1.70 16.70 11.24
C PHE A 255 2.79 16.47 10.18
N PHE A 256 2.37 16.19 8.95
CA PHE A 256 3.27 15.74 7.87
C PHE A 256 4.45 16.68 7.58
N GLN A 257 4.26 18.00 7.65
CA GLN A 257 5.35 18.97 7.46
C GLN A 257 6.44 18.87 8.55
N ALA A 258 6.07 18.50 9.78
CA ALA A 258 7.02 18.28 10.86
C ALA A 258 7.67 16.89 10.77
N ALA A 259 6.89 15.87 10.39
CA ALA A 259 7.41 14.53 10.10
C ALA A 259 8.42 14.54 8.93
N LEU A 260 8.17 15.33 7.87
CA LEU A 260 9.07 15.58 6.74
C LEU A 260 10.44 16.06 7.22
N ALA A 261 10.48 17.04 8.13
CA ALA A 261 11.72 17.56 8.69
C ALA A 261 12.48 16.50 9.53
N GLU A 262 11.77 15.75 10.37
CA GLU A 262 12.38 14.69 11.18
C GLU A 262 12.92 13.53 10.33
N PHE A 263 12.16 13.04 9.34
CA PHE A 263 12.62 11.99 8.43
C PHE A 263 13.74 12.47 7.50
N HIS A 264 13.75 13.74 7.07
CA HIS A 264 14.88 14.32 6.33
C HIS A 264 16.17 14.23 7.15
N HIS A 265 16.15 14.70 8.39
CA HIS A 265 17.28 14.56 9.31
C HIS A 265 17.63 13.10 9.63
N CYS A 266 16.65 12.17 9.63
CA CYS A 266 16.94 10.73 9.74
C CYS A 266 17.75 10.22 8.53
N THR A 267 17.45 10.69 7.31
CA THR A 267 18.23 10.33 6.10
C THR A 267 19.61 10.99 6.05
N GLU A 268 19.80 12.16 6.69
CA GLU A 268 21.13 12.77 6.86
C GLU A 268 21.99 11.98 7.87
N LEU A 269 21.40 11.61 9.02
CA LEU A 269 22.08 10.88 10.09
C LEU A 269 22.32 9.40 9.74
N SER A 270 21.45 8.78 8.94
CA SER A 270 21.58 7.39 8.49
C SER A 270 21.19 7.23 7.01
N PRO A 271 22.07 7.59 6.07
CA PRO A 271 21.78 7.53 4.62
C PRO A 271 21.50 6.12 4.08
N LYS A 272 21.78 5.06 4.86
CA LYS A 272 21.46 3.65 4.52
C LYS A 272 20.15 3.16 5.16
N ASN A 273 19.39 3.99 5.88
CA ASN A 273 18.12 3.57 6.46
C ASN A 273 16.98 3.68 5.41
N GLY A 274 16.69 2.57 4.72
CA GLY A 274 15.67 2.52 3.68
C GLY A 274 14.25 2.85 4.18
N SER A 275 13.95 2.62 5.46
CA SER A 275 12.67 3.02 6.06
C SER A 275 12.56 4.53 6.23
N SER A 276 13.63 5.22 6.62
CA SER A 276 13.67 6.69 6.70
C SER A 276 13.47 7.34 5.33
N TRP A 277 14.12 6.84 4.28
CA TRP A 277 13.87 7.30 2.91
C TRP A 277 12.43 7.02 2.43
N TYR A 278 11.86 5.86 2.79
CA TYR A 278 10.48 5.55 2.42
C TYR A 278 9.48 6.46 3.16
N ARG A 279 9.56 6.54 4.49
CA ARG A 279 8.73 7.44 5.31
C ARG A 279 8.87 8.90 4.87
N LEU A 280 10.07 9.33 4.46
CA LEU A 280 10.30 10.64 3.86
C LEU A 280 9.55 10.83 2.53
N SER A 281 9.52 9.82 1.65
CA SER A 281 8.73 9.86 0.41
C SER A 281 7.22 9.90 0.67
N GLU A 282 6.73 9.20 1.70
CA GLU A 282 5.31 9.21 2.10
C GLU A 282 4.82 10.60 2.51
N VAL A 283 5.59 11.29 3.35
CA VAL A 283 5.20 12.61 3.86
C VAL A 283 5.51 13.73 2.87
N ALA A 284 6.50 13.55 1.98
CA ALA A 284 6.74 14.46 0.85
C ALA A 284 5.54 14.50 -0.11
N ASP A 285 4.96 13.34 -0.44
CA ASP A 285 3.77 13.23 -1.29
C ASP A 285 2.57 14.00 -0.68
N ARG A 286 2.32 13.85 0.63
CA ARG A 286 1.31 14.62 1.38
C ARG A 286 1.58 16.12 1.48
N CYS A 287 2.85 16.51 1.51
CA CYS A 287 3.26 17.91 1.43
C CYS A 287 3.17 18.48 0.00
N GLY A 288 2.68 17.69 -0.98
CA GLY A 288 2.51 18.12 -2.37
C GLY A 288 3.82 18.27 -3.11
N HIS A 289 4.82 17.41 -2.85
CA HIS A 289 6.04 17.36 -3.65
C HIS A 289 5.77 16.76 -5.04
N PRO A 290 6.47 17.21 -6.09
CA PRO A 290 6.36 16.66 -7.44
C PRO A 290 6.67 15.15 -7.55
N PRO A 291 6.03 14.42 -8.48
CA PRO A 291 6.25 12.99 -8.70
C PRO A 291 7.71 12.56 -8.88
N ASP A 292 8.53 13.36 -9.58
CA ASP A 292 9.95 13.06 -9.80
C ASP A 292 10.76 13.06 -8.48
N GLN A 293 10.41 13.94 -7.54
CA GLN A 293 11.02 13.99 -6.23
C GLN A 293 10.59 12.81 -5.37
N ILE A 294 9.29 12.46 -5.36
CA ILE A 294 8.78 11.30 -4.61
C ILE A 294 9.42 10.02 -5.15
N ALA A 295 9.50 9.87 -6.48
CA ALA A 295 10.16 8.74 -7.14
C ALA A 295 11.65 8.65 -6.78
N ALA A 296 12.38 9.78 -6.79
CA ALA A 296 13.79 9.81 -6.38
C ALA A 296 13.99 9.39 -4.91
N LEU A 297 13.08 9.75 -4.01
CA LEU A 297 13.11 9.31 -2.60
C LEU A 297 12.80 7.81 -2.48
N CYS A 298 11.82 7.29 -3.23
CA CYS A 298 11.53 5.86 -3.31
C CYS A 298 12.73 5.06 -3.87
N ALA A 299 13.43 5.58 -4.88
CA ALA A 299 14.66 4.98 -5.40
C ALA A 299 15.74 4.82 -4.32
N ARG A 300 15.96 5.86 -3.50
CA ARG A 300 16.87 5.80 -2.35
C ARG A 300 16.42 4.77 -1.32
N ALA A 301 15.12 4.68 -1.04
CA ALA A 301 14.56 3.72 -0.10
C ALA A 301 14.83 2.27 -0.51
N GLY A 302 14.64 1.93 -1.79
CA GLY A 302 14.86 0.58 -2.32
C GLY A 302 16.34 0.22 -2.54
N GLN A 303 17.20 1.20 -2.82
CA GLN A 303 18.66 0.98 -2.96
C GLN A 303 19.37 0.82 -1.60
N SER A 304 18.82 1.39 -0.53
CA SER A 304 19.45 1.43 0.79
C SER A 304 19.79 0.07 1.44
N PRO A 305 18.96 -0.99 1.32
CA PRO A 305 19.21 -2.26 2.03
C PRO A 305 20.26 -3.19 1.40
N ASP A 306 20.84 -2.83 0.25
CA ASP A 306 21.93 -3.57 -0.43
C ASP A 306 21.63 -5.08 -0.61
N LEU A 307 20.42 -5.39 -1.08
CA LEU A 307 19.95 -6.77 -1.25
C LEU A 307 20.72 -7.47 -2.39
N ALA A 308 21.48 -8.52 -2.04
CA ALA A 308 22.29 -9.26 -3.00
C ALA A 308 21.50 -10.01 -4.09
N ASN A 309 20.22 -10.36 -3.82
CA ASN A 309 19.35 -11.10 -4.74
C ASN A 309 17.90 -10.58 -4.67
N PRO A 310 17.59 -9.43 -5.29
CA PRO A 310 16.21 -8.97 -5.49
C PRO A 310 15.50 -9.81 -6.56
N THR A 311 14.17 -9.91 -6.50
CA THR A 311 13.37 -10.51 -7.57
C THR A 311 13.22 -9.51 -8.71
N VAL A 312 13.50 -9.96 -9.93
CA VAL A 312 13.41 -9.15 -11.15
C VAL A 312 12.14 -9.52 -11.91
N TRP A 313 11.19 -8.59 -11.98
CA TRP A 313 9.97 -8.68 -12.77
C TRP A 313 10.23 -8.10 -14.16
N ASN A 314 10.16 -8.94 -15.19
CA ASN A 314 10.51 -8.53 -16.54
C ASN A 314 9.31 -7.87 -17.22
N MET A 315 9.49 -6.64 -17.71
CA MET A 315 8.43 -5.85 -18.34
C MET A 315 8.71 -5.58 -19.81
N LEU A 316 7.71 -5.76 -20.66
CA LEU A 316 7.73 -5.28 -22.04
C LEU A 316 6.83 -4.04 -22.14
N VAL A 317 7.40 -2.91 -22.54
CA VAL A 317 6.68 -1.64 -22.69
C VAL A 317 6.55 -1.32 -24.17
N VAL A 318 5.38 -1.59 -24.74
CA VAL A 318 5.10 -1.46 -26.18
C VAL A 318 4.33 -0.18 -26.47
N PHE A 319 4.81 0.59 -27.44
CA PHE A 319 4.11 1.73 -28.01
C PHE A 319 3.70 1.39 -29.45
N LEU A 320 2.40 1.23 -29.70
CA LEU A 320 1.87 1.34 -31.06
C LEU A 320 1.78 2.83 -31.39
N ARG A 321 2.56 3.30 -32.36
CA ARG A 321 2.58 4.72 -32.72
C ARG A 321 1.35 5.11 -33.53
N LYS A 322 1.03 4.41 -34.62
CA LYS A 322 -0.12 4.71 -35.49
C LYS A 322 -1.12 3.57 -35.52
N ARG A 323 -2.40 3.93 -35.56
CA ARG A 323 -3.54 3.01 -35.63
C ARG A 323 -4.56 3.56 -36.62
N GLU A 324 -4.86 2.79 -37.68
CA GLU A 324 -6.05 3.07 -38.49
C GLU A 324 -7.29 2.50 -37.78
N ILE A 325 -8.34 3.30 -37.69
CA ILE A 325 -9.67 2.88 -37.23
C ILE A 325 -10.72 3.27 -38.26
N GLU A 326 -11.77 2.46 -38.35
CA GLU A 326 -12.98 2.83 -39.08
C GLU A 326 -13.97 3.47 -38.10
N VAL A 327 -14.46 4.66 -38.41
CA VAL A 327 -15.46 5.38 -37.60
C VAL A 327 -16.62 5.81 -38.48
N MET A 328 -17.82 5.87 -37.90
CA MET A 328 -19.03 6.29 -38.61
C MET A 328 -19.21 7.81 -38.51
N GLU A 329 -19.06 8.52 -39.62
CA GLU A 329 -19.31 9.96 -39.75
C GLU A 329 -20.37 10.18 -40.84
N ASP A 330 -21.41 10.98 -40.55
CA ASP A 330 -22.61 11.15 -41.39
C ASP A 330 -23.22 9.83 -41.92
N GLY A 331 -23.19 8.78 -41.08
CA GLY A 331 -23.72 7.45 -41.42
C GLY A 331 -22.87 6.66 -42.42
N LYS A 332 -21.62 7.06 -42.68
CA LYS A 332 -20.68 6.38 -43.57
C LYS A 332 -19.42 5.94 -42.80
N PRO A 333 -18.85 4.76 -43.10
CA PRO A 333 -17.54 4.39 -42.59
C PRO A 333 -16.47 5.26 -43.24
N ILE A 334 -15.66 5.93 -42.42
CA ILE A 334 -14.44 6.61 -42.83
C ILE A 334 -13.25 6.01 -42.08
N LYS A 335 -12.09 5.94 -42.76
CA LYS A 335 -10.82 5.63 -42.10
C LYS A 335 -10.25 6.88 -41.45
N LYS A 336 -9.97 6.78 -40.15
CA LYS A 336 -9.26 7.80 -39.37
C LYS A 336 -7.97 7.21 -38.83
N THR A 337 -6.85 7.85 -39.12
CA THR A 337 -5.57 7.54 -38.46
C THR A 337 -5.52 8.26 -37.12
N LEU A 338 -5.19 7.52 -36.07
CA LEU A 338 -4.78 8.08 -34.78
C LEU A 338 -3.28 7.82 -34.60
N GLU A 339 -2.55 8.78 -34.03
CA GLU A 339 -1.09 8.71 -33.84
C GLU A 339 -0.70 9.19 -32.43
N LEU A 340 0.27 8.51 -31.81
CA LEU A 340 1.05 9.01 -30.69
C LEU A 340 2.25 9.81 -31.25
N THR A 341 2.44 11.03 -30.79
CA THR A 341 3.61 11.83 -31.14
C THR A 341 4.89 11.27 -30.50
N PRO A 342 6.08 11.59 -31.05
CA PRO A 342 7.35 11.24 -30.41
C PRO A 342 7.54 11.85 -29.02
N GLU A 343 6.85 12.96 -28.72
CA GLU A 343 6.88 13.66 -27.43
C GLU A 343 6.04 12.90 -26.39
N GLU A 344 4.80 12.51 -26.71
CA GLU A 344 3.98 11.63 -25.85
C GLU A 344 4.70 10.28 -25.58
N ILE A 345 5.34 9.68 -26.59
CA ILE A 345 6.13 8.45 -26.41
C ILE A 345 7.38 8.67 -25.54
N ALA A 346 7.92 9.90 -25.45
CA ALA A 346 9.00 10.23 -24.53
C ALA A 346 8.46 10.39 -23.10
N THR A 347 7.39 11.18 -22.91
CA THR A 347 6.72 11.38 -21.62
C THR A 347 6.28 10.04 -21.00
N LEU A 348 5.62 9.16 -21.75
CA LEU A 348 5.19 7.84 -21.26
C LEU A 348 6.37 6.94 -20.82
N LYS A 349 7.58 7.16 -21.34
CA LYS A 349 8.79 6.43 -20.88
C LYS A 349 9.33 7.05 -19.60
N GLU A 350 9.34 8.37 -19.49
CA GLU A 350 9.79 9.08 -18.29
C GLU A 350 8.85 8.78 -17.10
N GLU A 351 7.54 8.87 -17.30
CA GLU A 351 6.51 8.49 -16.32
C GLU A 351 6.63 7.01 -15.89
N TRP A 352 6.87 6.08 -16.82
CA TRP A 352 7.10 4.68 -16.46
C TRP A 352 8.34 4.49 -15.58
N LEU A 353 9.45 5.19 -15.88
CA LEU A 353 10.65 5.14 -15.05
C LEU A 353 10.43 5.73 -13.64
N LEU A 354 9.48 6.67 -13.45
CA LEU A 354 9.06 7.09 -12.10
C LEU A 354 8.31 5.94 -11.39
N ALA A 355 7.42 5.24 -12.09
CA ALA A 355 6.69 4.08 -11.55
C ALA A 355 7.63 2.91 -11.15
N GLU A 356 8.69 2.63 -11.91
CA GLU A 356 9.71 1.65 -11.50
C GLU A 356 10.35 2.00 -10.15
N ASN A 357 10.64 3.28 -9.93
CA ASN A 357 11.23 3.76 -8.68
C ASN A 357 10.24 3.71 -7.51
N TYR A 358 8.94 3.90 -7.75
CA TYR A 358 7.89 3.65 -6.76
C TYR A 358 7.85 2.19 -6.30
N VAL A 359 7.90 1.23 -7.24
CA VAL A 359 7.94 -0.22 -6.96
C VAL A 359 9.20 -0.60 -6.17
N LEU A 360 10.35 -0.07 -6.57
CA LEU A 360 11.64 -0.27 -5.90
C LEU A 360 11.61 0.18 -4.43
N GLY A 361 11.06 1.38 -4.15
CA GLY A 361 10.96 1.91 -2.79
C GLY A 361 9.95 1.17 -1.91
N ALA A 362 8.74 0.92 -2.42
CA ALA A 362 7.67 0.28 -1.67
C ALA A 362 8.00 -1.18 -1.31
N SER A 363 8.59 -1.93 -2.25
CA SER A 363 9.01 -3.33 -2.04
C SER A 363 10.24 -3.51 -1.13
N ARG A 364 10.75 -2.44 -0.50
CA ARG A 364 11.99 -2.43 0.31
C ARG A 364 13.23 -2.88 -0.48
N GLY A 365 13.27 -2.66 -1.80
CA GLY A 365 14.32 -3.20 -2.67
C GLY A 365 14.10 -4.64 -3.14
N THR A 366 13.06 -5.33 -2.65
CA THR A 366 12.87 -6.77 -2.91
C THR A 366 12.38 -7.05 -4.33
N MET A 367 11.71 -6.08 -4.97
CA MET A 367 11.24 -6.18 -6.36
C MET A 367 11.89 -5.09 -7.23
N LEU A 368 12.54 -5.52 -8.30
CA LEU A 368 13.03 -4.67 -9.39
C LEU A 368 12.18 -4.89 -10.64
N LEU A 369 11.79 -3.81 -11.31
CA LEU A 369 11.28 -3.90 -12.67
C LEU A 369 12.47 -3.86 -13.64
N SER A 370 12.41 -4.68 -14.69
CA SER A 370 13.41 -4.71 -15.76
C SER A 370 12.71 -4.54 -17.10
N SER A 371 12.69 -3.31 -17.60
CA SER A 371 11.86 -2.92 -18.75
C SER A 371 12.59 -2.90 -20.07
N ALA A 372 12.01 -3.58 -21.07
CA ALA A 372 12.36 -3.44 -22.48
C ALA A 372 11.34 -2.54 -23.18
N PHE A 373 11.77 -1.37 -23.65
CA PHE A 373 10.92 -0.48 -24.45
C PHE A 373 10.93 -0.88 -25.93
N PHE A 374 9.76 -0.98 -26.55
CA PHE A 374 9.61 -1.32 -27.96
C PHE A 374 8.57 -0.42 -28.64
N THR A 375 8.83 0.01 -29.87
CA THR A 375 7.92 0.91 -30.61
C THR A 375 7.60 0.30 -31.98
N LEU A 376 6.31 0.16 -32.24
CA LEU A 376 5.74 -0.23 -33.53
C LEU A 376 5.28 1.04 -34.24
N GLU A 377 5.75 1.28 -35.47
CA GLU A 377 5.29 2.44 -36.26
C GLU A 377 3.80 2.34 -36.58
N ASP A 378 3.32 1.13 -36.89
CA ASP A 378 1.92 0.79 -37.15
C ASP A 378 1.67 -0.73 -36.96
N GLU A 379 0.43 -1.17 -37.21
CA GLU A 379 0.01 -2.59 -37.13
C GLU A 379 0.41 -3.45 -38.36
N SER A 380 1.14 -2.92 -39.35
CA SER A 380 1.44 -3.65 -40.61
C SER A 380 2.29 -4.91 -40.41
N ARG A 381 3.17 -4.89 -39.39
CA ARG A 381 4.04 -6.01 -39.04
C ARG A 381 3.45 -6.93 -37.97
N PHE A 382 2.76 -6.35 -36.99
CA PHE A 382 2.14 -7.06 -35.87
C PHE A 382 0.75 -6.48 -35.64
N ARG A 383 -0.27 -7.19 -36.09
CA ARG A 383 -1.68 -6.78 -35.92
C ARG A 383 -2.09 -6.94 -34.46
N TYR A 384 -2.68 -5.91 -33.87
CA TYR A 384 -3.14 -5.96 -32.49
C TYR A 384 -4.34 -6.92 -32.37
N VAL A 385 -4.39 -7.64 -31.24
CA VAL A 385 -5.40 -8.66 -30.95
C VAL A 385 -6.11 -8.38 -29.62
N ARG A 386 -7.31 -8.92 -29.50
CA ARG A 386 -8.18 -8.75 -28.32
C ARG A 386 -8.00 -9.93 -27.36
N HIS A 387 -7.33 -9.68 -26.25
CA HIS A 387 -7.01 -10.64 -25.20
C HIS A 387 -8.17 -10.75 -24.19
N CYS A 388 -8.66 -11.98 -23.97
CA CYS A 388 -9.84 -12.30 -23.14
C CYS A 388 -11.03 -11.32 -23.32
N GLU A 389 -11.38 -11.04 -24.58
CA GLU A 389 -12.45 -10.13 -25.01
C GLU A 389 -12.34 -8.66 -24.56
N ARG A 390 -11.42 -8.30 -23.65
CA ARG A 390 -11.38 -6.99 -22.99
C ARG A 390 -10.20 -6.13 -23.43
N ALA A 391 -8.96 -6.56 -23.17
CA ALA A 391 -7.76 -5.79 -23.48
C ALA A 391 -7.38 -5.91 -24.96
N VAL A 392 -6.81 -4.85 -25.55
CA VAL A 392 -6.31 -4.87 -26.94
C VAL A 392 -4.81 -4.58 -26.93
N GLY A 393 -4.02 -5.60 -27.27
CA GLY A 393 -2.55 -5.54 -27.16
C GLY A 393 -1.86 -6.20 -28.35
N PRO A 394 -0.52 -6.26 -28.32
CA PRO A 394 0.23 -6.95 -29.35
C PRO A 394 -0.11 -8.46 -29.40
N PRO A 395 0.12 -9.10 -30.56
CA PRO A 395 -0.07 -10.53 -30.73
C PRO A 395 1.03 -11.34 -30.01
N ASP A 396 0.76 -12.62 -29.79
CA ASP A 396 1.64 -13.52 -29.04
C ASP A 396 3.03 -13.68 -29.66
N ASP A 397 3.15 -13.58 -30.98
CA ASP A 397 4.40 -13.69 -31.75
C ASP A 397 5.28 -12.44 -31.66
N LEU A 398 4.85 -11.38 -30.96
CA LEU A 398 5.77 -10.33 -30.50
C LEU A 398 6.69 -10.84 -29.37
N ILE A 399 6.24 -11.83 -28.59
CA ILE A 399 7.01 -12.46 -27.53
C ILE A 399 7.33 -13.90 -27.95
N ASP A 400 8.41 -14.08 -28.72
CA ASP A 400 8.89 -15.36 -29.26
C ASP A 400 8.83 -16.55 -28.27
N VAL A 401 9.01 -16.29 -26.96
CA VAL A 401 9.19 -17.31 -25.92
C VAL A 401 8.42 -16.94 -24.64
N ARG A 402 7.44 -17.78 -24.25
CA ARG A 402 6.81 -17.75 -22.91
C ARG A 402 7.90 -17.86 -21.84
N GLY A 403 7.87 -17.00 -20.82
CA GLY A 403 8.95 -16.91 -19.82
C GLY A 403 9.90 -15.73 -19.99
N TRP A 404 9.79 -14.95 -21.07
CA TRP A 404 10.61 -13.74 -21.25
C TRP A 404 10.14 -12.60 -20.34
N PHE A 405 8.85 -12.29 -20.35
CA PHE A 405 8.25 -11.20 -19.60
C PHE A 405 7.24 -11.71 -18.57
N ASP A 406 7.19 -11.07 -17.41
CA ASP A 406 6.14 -11.27 -16.41
C ASP A 406 4.92 -10.40 -16.75
N GLY A 407 5.15 -9.18 -17.25
CA GLY A 407 4.10 -8.23 -17.60
C GLY A 407 4.38 -7.44 -18.88
N VAL A 408 3.30 -6.94 -19.48
CA VAL A 408 3.30 -6.07 -20.67
C VAL A 408 2.49 -4.81 -20.36
N LEU A 409 3.05 -3.64 -20.66
CA LEU A 409 2.29 -2.40 -20.84
C LEU A 409 2.19 -2.09 -22.33
N SER A 410 0.98 -1.87 -22.82
CA SER A 410 0.69 -1.64 -24.23
C SER A 410 -0.01 -0.30 -24.41
N PHE A 411 0.76 0.72 -24.77
CA PHE A 411 0.28 2.06 -25.08
C PHE A 411 -0.13 2.16 -26.56
N ARG A 412 -1.29 2.73 -26.84
CA ARG A 412 -1.80 2.91 -28.20
C ARG A 412 -2.73 4.13 -28.33
N PRO A 413 -2.87 4.71 -29.55
CA PRO A 413 -3.88 5.73 -29.81
C PRO A 413 -5.30 5.19 -29.62
N ARG A 414 -6.17 6.02 -29.05
CA ARG A 414 -7.53 5.67 -28.62
C ARG A 414 -8.55 6.71 -29.05
N LEU A 415 -9.78 6.26 -29.28
CA LEU A 415 -10.94 7.14 -29.29
C LEU A 415 -11.27 7.59 -27.86
N PRO A 416 -11.87 8.78 -27.68
CA PRO A 416 -12.48 9.18 -26.41
C PRO A 416 -13.46 8.11 -25.92
N GLY A 417 -13.32 7.66 -24.68
CA GLY A 417 -14.17 6.63 -24.08
C GLY A 417 -13.72 5.17 -24.28
N GLU A 418 -12.59 4.89 -24.95
CA GLU A 418 -11.95 3.57 -24.81
C GLU A 418 -11.38 3.41 -23.38
N PRO A 419 -11.82 2.42 -22.58
CA PRO A 419 -11.35 2.24 -21.20
C PRO A 419 -9.97 1.58 -21.15
N ASP A 420 -9.18 1.90 -20.14
CA ASP A 420 -7.96 1.15 -19.83
C ASP A 420 -8.30 -0.20 -19.19
N VAL A 421 -7.53 -1.24 -19.50
CA VAL A 421 -7.85 -2.62 -19.14
C VAL A 421 -6.59 -3.39 -18.77
N THR A 422 -6.65 -4.15 -17.67
CA THR A 422 -5.62 -5.15 -17.31
C THR A 422 -6.22 -6.55 -17.32
N VAL A 423 -5.43 -7.53 -17.74
CA VAL A 423 -5.72 -8.97 -17.69
C VAL A 423 -4.49 -9.75 -17.20
N GLY A 424 -4.73 -10.91 -16.59
CA GLY A 424 -3.69 -11.79 -16.04
C GLY A 424 -2.86 -12.54 -17.07
N GLY A 425 -1.87 -13.32 -16.61
CA GLY A 425 -1.01 -14.15 -17.46
C GLY A 425 -1.68 -15.39 -18.08
N ASP A 426 -2.85 -15.76 -17.56
CA ASP A 426 -3.79 -16.70 -18.20
C ASP A 426 -4.39 -16.14 -19.52
N CYS A 427 -4.56 -14.83 -19.56
CA CYS A 427 -5.24 -14.09 -20.62
C CYS A 427 -4.31 -13.29 -21.54
N GLY A 428 -3.10 -12.92 -21.09
CA GLY A 428 -2.21 -11.99 -21.77
C GLY A 428 -1.13 -12.60 -22.68
N VAL A 429 -0.27 -11.71 -23.20
CA VAL A 429 0.64 -11.96 -24.33
C VAL A 429 1.67 -13.04 -23.99
N ASN A 430 1.57 -14.18 -24.68
CA ASN A 430 2.35 -15.40 -24.49
C ASN A 430 2.58 -15.83 -23.02
N GLY A 431 1.61 -15.55 -22.15
CA GLY A 431 1.64 -15.92 -20.73
C GLY A 431 2.02 -14.78 -19.78
N ALA A 432 2.52 -13.65 -20.28
CA ALA A 432 2.70 -12.44 -19.48
C ALA A 432 1.35 -11.76 -19.21
N ALA A 433 1.22 -11.09 -18.07
CA ALA A 433 0.06 -10.22 -17.82
C ALA A 433 0.07 -9.01 -18.78
N LEU A 434 -1.08 -8.41 -19.06
CA LEU A 434 -1.19 -7.32 -20.03
C LEU A 434 -2.07 -6.19 -19.49
N SER A 435 -1.54 -4.96 -19.53
CA SER A 435 -2.30 -3.73 -19.40
C SER A 435 -2.33 -2.97 -20.72
N ASP A 436 -3.52 -2.74 -21.26
CA ASP A 436 -3.80 -1.94 -22.45
C ASP A 436 -4.18 -0.53 -22.00
N LEU A 437 -3.34 0.47 -22.34
CA LEU A 437 -3.33 1.82 -21.80
C LEU A 437 -3.41 2.92 -22.88
N GLY A 438 -3.89 4.10 -22.49
CA GLY A 438 -3.92 5.31 -23.31
C GLY A 438 -2.72 6.25 -23.15
N ALA A 439 -2.66 7.28 -24.01
CA ALA A 439 -1.61 8.31 -24.02
C ALA A 439 -1.63 9.24 -22.79
N HIS A 440 -2.71 9.21 -22.01
CA HIS A 440 -2.92 10.07 -20.84
C HIS A 440 -2.36 9.48 -19.53
N ALA A 441 -1.76 8.29 -19.58
CA ALA A 441 -1.26 7.59 -18.42
C ALA A 441 0.00 8.28 -17.85
N ASP A 442 -0.02 8.57 -16.56
CA ASP A 442 1.14 9.06 -15.79
C ASP A 442 1.73 7.92 -14.93
N ALA A 443 2.76 8.23 -14.14
CA ALA A 443 3.41 7.29 -13.24
C ALA A 443 2.46 6.69 -12.19
N ALA A 444 1.37 7.39 -11.84
CA ALA A 444 0.37 6.88 -10.91
C ALA A 444 -0.51 5.82 -11.59
N HIS A 445 -1.11 6.17 -12.73
CA HIS A 445 -1.97 5.28 -13.53
C HIS A 445 -1.22 4.02 -13.99
N MET A 446 0.06 4.15 -14.37
CA MET A 446 0.90 3.01 -14.72
C MET A 446 1.23 2.11 -13.51
N LEU A 447 1.48 2.69 -12.33
CA LEU A 447 1.71 1.93 -11.10
C LEU A 447 0.46 1.14 -10.71
N GLU A 448 -0.74 1.73 -10.81
CA GLU A 448 -2.02 1.08 -10.56
C GLU A 448 -2.25 -0.12 -11.49
N HIS A 449 -2.05 0.10 -12.79
CA HIS A 449 -2.23 -0.93 -13.80
C HIS A 449 -1.13 -2.01 -13.79
N TRP A 450 0.05 -1.75 -13.22
CA TRP A 450 1.03 -2.80 -12.90
C TRP A 450 0.69 -3.52 -11.60
N TYR A 451 0.23 -2.81 -10.56
CA TYR A 451 -0.20 -3.43 -9.29
C TYR A 451 -1.36 -4.41 -9.49
N HIS A 452 -2.27 -4.14 -10.43
CA HIS A 452 -3.31 -5.10 -10.81
C HIS A 452 -2.74 -6.38 -11.48
N GLN A 453 -1.60 -6.31 -12.19
CA GLN A 453 -0.88 -7.50 -12.66
C GLN A 453 -0.26 -8.27 -11.49
N LEU A 454 0.36 -7.57 -10.54
CA LEU A 454 0.92 -8.17 -9.31
C LEU A 454 -0.16 -8.84 -8.46
N ASP A 455 -1.29 -8.17 -8.24
CA ASP A 455 -2.43 -8.66 -7.46
C ASP A 455 -3.03 -9.94 -8.07
N TRP A 456 -3.30 -9.96 -9.37
CA TRP A 456 -3.70 -11.18 -10.08
C TRP A 456 -2.68 -12.31 -9.85
N THR A 457 -1.39 -12.00 -9.90
CA THR A 457 -0.31 -13.00 -9.75
C THR A 457 -0.28 -13.58 -8.35
N LEU A 458 -0.33 -12.75 -7.31
CA LEU A 458 -0.33 -13.16 -5.92
C LEU A 458 -1.57 -13.99 -5.55
N ARG A 459 -2.74 -13.62 -6.08
CA ARG A 459 -3.98 -14.39 -5.91
C ARG A 459 -3.97 -15.72 -6.66
N ALA A 460 -3.55 -15.72 -7.93
CA ALA A 460 -3.57 -16.92 -8.78
C ALA A 460 -2.52 -17.96 -8.39
N SER A 461 -1.39 -17.52 -7.82
CA SER A 461 -0.35 -18.38 -7.25
C SER A 461 -0.59 -18.79 -5.79
N GLU A 462 -1.53 -18.14 -5.11
CA GLU A 462 -1.77 -18.24 -3.65
C GLU A 462 -0.52 -17.93 -2.79
N VAL A 463 0.48 -17.25 -3.37
CA VAL A 463 1.72 -16.83 -2.69
C VAL A 463 1.43 -15.96 -1.48
N ALA A 464 0.42 -15.09 -1.58
CA ALA A 464 -0.03 -14.20 -0.52
C ALA A 464 -1.56 -14.22 -0.42
N MET A 465 -2.08 -14.71 0.71
CA MET A 465 -3.49 -14.53 1.07
C MET A 465 -3.71 -13.09 1.58
N ALA A 466 -4.93 -12.56 1.43
CA ALA A 466 -5.31 -11.24 1.98
C ALA A 466 -4.44 -10.06 1.53
N VAL A 467 -4.06 -10.04 0.25
CA VAL A 467 -3.57 -8.83 -0.41
C VAL A 467 -4.78 -7.90 -0.67
N PRO A 468 -4.66 -6.58 -0.43
CA PRO A 468 -5.67 -5.60 -0.85
C PRO A 468 -5.93 -5.66 -2.35
N SER A 469 -7.19 -5.54 -2.78
CA SER A 469 -7.46 -5.28 -4.20
C SER A 469 -7.03 -3.85 -4.58
N LEU A 470 -6.98 -3.51 -5.88
CA LEU A 470 -6.77 -2.12 -6.32
C LEU A 470 -7.85 -1.15 -5.78
N ALA A 471 -9.05 -1.64 -5.41
CA ALA A 471 -10.05 -0.84 -4.74
C ALA A 471 -9.73 -0.61 -3.27
N ASP A 472 -9.28 -1.65 -2.55
CA ASP A 472 -8.92 -1.58 -1.12
C ASP A 472 -7.60 -0.82 -0.89
N ALA A 473 -6.67 -0.89 -1.85
CA ALA A 473 -5.39 -0.19 -1.82
C ALA A 473 -5.54 1.34 -1.67
N ARG A 474 -6.70 1.92 -2.06
CA ARG A 474 -7.05 3.33 -1.79
C ARG A 474 -6.97 3.69 -0.30
N SER A 475 -7.29 2.74 0.57
CA SER A 475 -7.40 2.88 2.03
C SER A 475 -6.18 2.35 2.81
N CYS A 476 -5.04 2.18 2.13
CA CYS A 476 -3.80 1.65 2.72
C CYS A 476 -2.78 2.75 2.97
N GLY A 477 -2.02 2.59 4.06
CA GLY A 477 -1.14 3.61 4.62
C GLY A 477 -1.87 4.48 5.65
N VAL A 478 -1.10 5.16 6.51
CA VAL A 478 -1.64 6.19 7.41
C VAL A 478 -2.38 7.22 6.55
N GLY A 479 -3.64 7.54 6.81
CA GLY A 479 -4.35 8.55 5.99
C GLY A 479 -4.11 9.99 6.44
N PRO A 480 -4.74 11.00 5.81
CA PRO A 480 -5.25 10.91 4.45
C PRO A 480 -4.08 10.65 3.47
N GLY A 481 -4.38 9.94 2.39
CA GLY A 481 -3.45 9.82 1.27
C GLY A 481 -3.24 11.16 0.57
N PRO A 482 -2.36 11.22 -0.45
CA PRO A 482 -2.31 12.26 -1.49
C PRO A 482 -2.68 11.78 -2.92
N SER A 483 -2.85 10.46 -3.11
CA SER A 483 -3.19 9.86 -4.42
C SER A 483 -3.50 8.35 -4.27
N LEU A 484 -4.10 7.73 -5.29
CA LEU A 484 -4.18 6.26 -5.34
C LEU A 484 -2.79 5.63 -5.53
N ALA A 485 -1.86 6.28 -6.22
CA ALA A 485 -0.46 5.85 -6.23
C ALA A 485 0.15 5.76 -4.82
N TYR A 486 -0.14 6.69 -3.91
CA TYR A 486 0.26 6.57 -2.52
C TYR A 486 -0.37 5.34 -1.84
N GLY A 487 -1.68 5.12 -2.03
CA GLY A 487 -2.38 3.97 -1.50
C GLY A 487 -1.78 2.64 -2.00
N VAL A 488 -1.52 2.53 -3.30
CA VAL A 488 -0.84 1.38 -3.92
C VAL A 488 0.58 1.19 -3.36
N ARG A 489 1.41 2.24 -3.27
CA ARG A 489 2.75 2.13 -2.64
C ARG A 489 2.65 1.71 -1.18
N SER A 490 1.60 2.12 -0.46
CA SER A 490 1.40 1.78 0.95
C SER A 490 0.90 0.35 1.14
N ALA A 491 -0.04 -0.13 0.32
CA ALA A 491 -0.41 -1.55 0.26
C ALA A 491 0.82 -2.41 -0.07
N MET A 492 1.63 -1.97 -1.03
CA MET A 492 2.92 -2.58 -1.37
C MET A 492 3.94 -2.56 -0.22
N ARG A 493 3.97 -1.53 0.62
CA ARG A 493 4.93 -1.41 1.71
C ARG A 493 4.49 -2.19 2.95
N TYR A 494 3.21 -2.15 3.32
CA TYR A 494 2.73 -2.59 4.63
C TYR A 494 1.93 -3.89 4.57
N GLU A 495 1.05 -4.03 3.58
CA GLU A 495 0.27 -5.25 3.37
C GLU A 495 1.04 -6.34 2.59
N LEU A 496 2.08 -5.98 1.81
CA LEU A 496 2.98 -6.95 1.17
C LEU A 496 4.34 -7.08 1.85
N THR A 497 4.79 -8.33 2.01
CA THR A 497 6.04 -8.70 2.67
C THR A 497 7.16 -9.02 1.66
N PRO A 498 8.45 -8.90 2.06
CA PRO A 498 9.58 -9.41 1.28
C PRO A 498 9.47 -10.86 0.81
N ALA A 499 8.82 -11.75 1.58
CA ALA A 499 8.56 -13.12 1.15
C ALA A 499 7.59 -13.16 -0.05
N ASP A 500 6.50 -12.39 -0.01
CA ASP A 500 5.52 -12.30 -1.10
C ASP A 500 6.19 -11.82 -2.39
N TYR A 501 6.97 -10.72 -2.31
CA TYR A 501 7.74 -10.20 -3.46
C TYR A 501 8.74 -11.19 -4.02
N ARG A 502 9.40 -11.99 -3.17
CA ARG A 502 10.39 -12.97 -3.64
C ARG A 502 9.76 -14.03 -4.55
N ARG A 503 8.52 -14.40 -4.27
CA ARG A 503 7.79 -15.53 -4.86
C ARG A 503 6.83 -15.12 -5.98
N ALA A 504 6.47 -13.85 -6.06
CA ALA A 504 5.54 -13.31 -7.05
C ALA A 504 6.12 -13.39 -8.47
N LYS A 505 5.66 -14.38 -9.26
CA LYS A 505 6.11 -14.60 -10.63
C LYS A 505 4.96 -15.02 -11.55
N VAL A 506 4.90 -14.41 -12.73
CA VAL A 506 3.89 -14.73 -13.76
C VAL A 506 4.42 -15.82 -14.68
N THR A 507 5.66 -15.69 -15.15
CA THR A 507 6.21 -16.59 -16.17
C THR A 507 7.55 -17.22 -15.78
N PRO A 508 7.84 -18.44 -16.26
CA PRO A 508 9.07 -19.15 -15.91
C PRO A 508 10.27 -18.53 -16.63
N THR A 509 11.13 -17.79 -15.93
CA THR A 509 12.32 -17.15 -16.51
C THR A 509 13.44 -18.15 -16.85
N THR A 510 13.21 -19.01 -17.84
CA THR A 510 14.18 -19.99 -18.32
C THR A 510 14.96 -19.46 -19.52
N ARG A 511 16.02 -18.67 -19.26
CA ARG A 511 17.10 -18.51 -20.24
C ARG A 511 18.47 -18.34 -19.59
N PRO A 512 19.46 -19.16 -19.97
CA PRO A 512 20.85 -18.72 -20.00
C PRO A 512 21.00 -17.55 -20.99
N LEU A 513 22.03 -16.72 -20.81
CA LEU A 513 22.42 -15.73 -21.81
C LEU A 513 23.03 -16.43 -23.04
N ILE A 514 22.18 -16.95 -23.92
CA ILE A 514 22.57 -17.43 -25.25
C ILE A 514 23.04 -16.19 -26.05
N ARG A 515 24.34 -15.89 -25.97
CA ARG A 515 25.01 -15.08 -26.98
C ARG A 515 24.72 -15.75 -28.32
N LYS A 516 23.99 -15.07 -29.22
CA LYS A 516 23.89 -15.49 -30.62
C LYS A 516 25.32 -15.58 -31.16
N SER A 517 25.77 -16.80 -31.45
CA SER A 517 27.05 -17.05 -32.11
C SER A 517 27.13 -16.18 -33.36
N GLN A 518 28.19 -15.39 -33.51
CA GLN A 518 28.35 -14.55 -34.69
C GLN A 518 28.31 -15.42 -35.96
N PRO A 519 27.58 -15.02 -37.02
CA PRO A 519 27.60 -15.74 -38.29
C PRO A 519 29.04 -15.84 -38.81
N GLY A 520 29.58 -17.06 -38.87
CA GLY A 520 30.99 -17.34 -39.18
C GLY A 520 31.82 -17.94 -38.02
N SER A 521 31.28 -18.04 -36.80
CA SER A 521 31.90 -18.78 -35.70
C SER A 521 31.93 -20.29 -36.01
N THR A 522 33.13 -20.84 -36.25
CA THR A 522 33.34 -22.28 -36.52
C THR A 522 33.77 -23.10 -35.30
N GLN A 523 33.83 -22.50 -34.11
CA GLN A 523 33.93 -23.30 -32.88
C GLN A 523 32.66 -24.14 -32.72
N PRO A 524 32.75 -25.44 -32.39
CA PRO A 524 31.58 -26.22 -31.99
C PRO A 524 30.96 -25.59 -30.74
N ALA A 525 29.63 -25.62 -30.64
CA ALA A 525 28.97 -25.31 -29.39
C ALA A 525 29.39 -26.37 -28.36
N GLU A 526 30.00 -25.96 -27.25
CA GLU A 526 30.41 -26.88 -26.19
C GLU A 526 29.16 -27.55 -25.59
N ASP A 527 29.23 -28.88 -25.36
CA ASP A 527 28.16 -29.70 -24.77
C ASP A 527 27.97 -29.44 -23.25
N HIS A 528 27.94 -28.15 -22.88
CA HIS A 528 27.92 -27.62 -21.52
C HIS A 528 26.75 -26.64 -21.31
N LEU A 529 25.68 -26.80 -22.10
CA LEU A 529 24.35 -26.36 -21.66
C LEU A 529 24.03 -27.10 -20.34
N PRO A 530 23.61 -26.39 -19.27
CA PRO A 530 23.19 -27.05 -18.04
C PRO A 530 21.99 -27.98 -18.33
N PRO A 531 21.84 -29.08 -17.57
CA PRO A 531 20.77 -30.03 -17.80
C PRO A 531 19.39 -29.35 -17.76
N TYR A 532 18.48 -29.89 -18.58
CA TYR A 532 17.13 -29.37 -18.81
C TYR A 532 16.34 -29.11 -17.51
N PRO A 533 15.35 -28.18 -17.54
CA PRO A 533 14.48 -27.87 -16.42
C PRO A 533 14.03 -29.11 -15.62
N VAL A 534 14.20 -29.05 -14.30
CA VAL A 534 14.00 -30.18 -13.39
C VAL A 534 12.50 -30.38 -13.10
N TYR A 535 11.83 -31.02 -14.05
CA TYR A 535 10.47 -31.55 -13.87
C TYR A 535 10.50 -32.82 -13.03
N ALA A 536 9.63 -32.87 -12.01
CA ALA A 536 9.33 -34.10 -11.32
C ALA A 536 8.50 -35.00 -12.25
N ARG A 537 9.14 -36.01 -12.83
CA ARG A 537 8.54 -36.98 -13.78
C ARG A 537 8.21 -38.34 -13.15
N TYR A 538 8.81 -38.65 -12.00
CA TYR A 538 8.68 -39.93 -11.30
C TYR A 538 7.67 -39.81 -10.15
N TRP A 539 6.52 -40.49 -10.24
CA TRP A 539 5.39 -40.34 -9.30
C TRP A 539 4.78 -41.67 -8.85
N ARG A 540 4.43 -41.78 -7.56
CA ARG A 540 3.45 -42.75 -7.07
C ARG A 540 2.06 -42.13 -7.23
N VAL A 541 1.19 -42.73 -8.03
CA VAL A 541 -0.18 -42.25 -8.25
C VAL A 541 -1.18 -43.23 -7.68
N GLU A 542 -2.11 -42.71 -6.88
CA GLU A 542 -3.20 -43.41 -6.21
C GLU A 542 -4.53 -42.89 -6.74
N GLY A 543 -5.42 -43.82 -7.14
CA GLY A 543 -6.75 -43.51 -7.66
C GLY A 543 -7.10 -44.29 -8.93
N PRO A 544 -8.10 -43.84 -9.70
CA PRO A 544 -8.91 -42.65 -9.43
C PRO A 544 -9.90 -42.87 -8.27
N PHE A 545 -9.94 -41.93 -7.34
CA PHE A 545 -10.97 -41.86 -6.30
C PHE A 545 -12.26 -41.29 -6.91
N PRO A 546 -13.43 -41.93 -6.71
CA PRO A 546 -14.71 -41.37 -7.14
C PRO A 546 -15.06 -40.15 -6.27
N VAL A 547 -15.48 -39.05 -6.90
CA VAL A 547 -16.12 -37.94 -6.19
C VAL A 547 -17.62 -38.21 -6.15
N GLY A 548 -18.25 -38.04 -4.98
CA GLY A 548 -19.70 -38.19 -4.84
C GLY A 548 -20.46 -37.17 -5.71
N PRO A 549 -21.74 -37.42 -6.05
CA PRO A 549 -22.57 -36.51 -6.84
C PRO A 549 -22.97 -35.26 -6.03
N THR A 550 -22.00 -34.38 -5.82
CA THR A 550 -22.22 -32.93 -5.75
C THR A 550 -22.89 -32.50 -7.06
N GLY A 551 -23.93 -31.69 -6.97
CA GLY A 551 -24.77 -31.36 -8.13
C GLY A 551 -24.02 -30.57 -9.22
N ASP A 552 -24.62 -30.43 -10.39
CA ASP A 552 -24.05 -29.73 -11.57
C ASP A 552 -23.81 -28.20 -11.39
N ARG A 553 -23.81 -27.70 -10.16
CA ARG A 553 -23.40 -26.32 -9.86
C ARG A 553 -21.88 -26.22 -9.93
N ASP A 554 -21.41 -25.53 -10.96
CA ASP A 554 -20.00 -25.11 -11.14
C ASP A 554 -19.47 -24.20 -9.99
N ASP A 555 -20.26 -23.96 -8.94
CA ASP A 555 -20.05 -22.94 -7.91
C ASP A 555 -19.63 -23.51 -6.54
N ASP A 556 -19.66 -24.83 -6.32
CA ASP A 556 -19.26 -25.43 -5.03
C ASP A 556 -17.80 -25.07 -4.68
N GLN A 557 -17.62 -24.15 -3.72
CA GLN A 557 -16.33 -23.50 -3.42
C GLN A 557 -15.36 -24.37 -2.61
N GLU A 558 -15.75 -25.58 -2.17
CA GLU A 558 -14.90 -26.47 -1.38
C GLU A 558 -13.52 -26.68 -2.00
N ALA A 559 -12.46 -26.27 -1.30
CA ALA A 559 -11.07 -26.50 -1.67
C ALA A 559 -10.78 -28.00 -1.87
N LEU A 560 -9.76 -28.34 -2.67
CA LEU A 560 -9.38 -29.74 -2.85
C LEU A 560 -8.73 -30.25 -1.56
N LYS A 561 -9.40 -31.23 -0.93
CA LYS A 561 -8.93 -31.92 0.27
C LYS A 561 -8.12 -33.15 -0.12
N MET A 562 -7.13 -33.50 0.69
CA MET A 562 -6.34 -34.73 0.51
C MET A 562 -7.27 -35.95 0.60
N PRO A 563 -7.26 -36.88 -0.38
CA PRO A 563 -8.05 -38.11 -0.30
C PRO A 563 -7.67 -38.95 0.93
N ALA A 564 -8.67 -39.45 1.66
CA ALA A 564 -8.45 -40.41 2.72
C ALA A 564 -7.93 -41.74 2.15
N ALA A 565 -7.01 -42.39 2.87
CA ALA A 565 -6.44 -43.66 2.44
C ALA A 565 -7.52 -44.76 2.39
N MET A 566 -7.89 -45.20 1.19
CA MET A 566 -8.89 -46.23 0.96
C MET A 566 -8.24 -47.58 0.63
N ASN A 567 -8.54 -48.60 1.43
CA ASN A 567 -8.09 -49.98 1.19
C ASN A 567 -8.58 -50.47 -0.18
N GLY A 568 -7.67 -50.96 -1.01
CA GLY A 568 -7.98 -51.52 -2.33
C GLY A 568 -7.94 -50.54 -3.50
N VAL A 569 -7.65 -49.25 -3.28
CA VAL A 569 -7.37 -48.30 -4.38
C VAL A 569 -6.06 -48.67 -5.08
N ALA A 570 -6.05 -48.59 -6.41
CA ALA A 570 -4.86 -48.86 -7.20
C ALA A 570 -3.77 -47.80 -6.96
N SER A 571 -2.59 -48.26 -6.54
CA SER A 571 -1.35 -47.47 -6.54
C SER A 571 -0.50 -47.92 -7.73
N ARG A 572 -0.02 -46.96 -8.54
CA ARG A 572 0.84 -47.18 -9.70
C ARG A 572 2.08 -46.29 -9.61
N VAL A 573 3.20 -46.75 -10.15
CA VAL A 573 4.36 -45.88 -10.41
C VAL A 573 4.26 -45.39 -11.85
N ILE A 574 4.46 -44.09 -12.05
CA ILE A 574 4.56 -43.46 -13.36
C ILE A 574 5.96 -42.88 -13.50
N ASP A 575 6.60 -43.18 -14.62
CA ASP A 575 7.73 -42.42 -15.16
C ASP A 575 7.24 -41.66 -16.39
N SER A 576 7.38 -40.34 -16.42
CA SER A 576 6.81 -39.52 -17.49
C SER A 576 7.86 -39.15 -18.54
N GLU A 577 7.66 -39.67 -19.75
CA GLU A 577 8.49 -39.35 -20.92
C GLU A 577 8.41 -37.86 -21.31
N THR A 578 7.33 -37.17 -20.93
CA THR A 578 7.15 -35.72 -21.13
C THR A 578 7.08 -34.99 -19.79
N ASP A 579 7.13 -33.65 -19.84
CA ASP A 579 7.06 -32.81 -18.64
C ASP A 579 5.65 -32.72 -18.02
N PHE A 580 4.62 -33.24 -18.72
CA PHE A 580 3.23 -33.26 -18.27
C PHE A 580 2.74 -34.71 -18.05
N VAL A 581 2.44 -35.04 -16.79
CA VAL A 581 1.97 -36.36 -16.35
C VAL A 581 0.53 -36.58 -16.80
N ASP A 582 0.36 -37.38 -17.86
CA ASP A 582 -0.94 -37.72 -18.44
C ASP A 582 -1.69 -38.77 -17.60
N LEU A 583 -2.58 -38.29 -16.72
CA LEU A 583 -3.45 -39.14 -15.92
C LEU A 583 -4.60 -39.73 -16.74
N ALA A 584 -4.89 -39.27 -17.97
CA ALA A 584 -5.86 -39.92 -18.85
C ALA A 584 -5.29 -41.23 -19.42
N ALA A 585 -4.00 -41.25 -19.75
CA ALA A 585 -3.29 -42.47 -20.16
C ALA A 585 -3.04 -43.43 -18.98
N ALA A 586 -2.71 -42.91 -17.80
CA ALA A 586 -2.33 -43.74 -16.65
C ALA A 586 -3.51 -44.33 -15.85
N LEU A 587 -4.67 -43.67 -15.83
CA LEU A 587 -5.83 -44.02 -14.98
C LEU A 587 -7.13 -44.15 -15.79
N SER A 588 -7.67 -45.37 -15.85
CA SER A 588 -8.96 -45.69 -16.48
C SER A 588 -10.15 -45.27 -15.61
N GLY A 589 -11.17 -44.67 -16.21
CA GLY A 589 -12.46 -44.41 -15.58
C GLY A 589 -13.29 -43.37 -16.34
N GLU A 590 -14.51 -43.12 -15.86
CA GLU A 590 -15.43 -42.09 -16.39
C GLU A 590 -15.91 -41.16 -15.27
N GLY A 591 -16.62 -40.08 -15.63
CA GLY A 591 -17.20 -39.13 -14.67
C GLY A 591 -16.20 -38.28 -13.88
N ARG A 592 -16.72 -37.62 -12.82
CA ARG A 592 -15.96 -36.75 -11.91
C ARG A 592 -15.12 -37.59 -10.95
N ARG A 593 -13.82 -37.33 -10.88
CA ARG A 593 -12.85 -38.18 -10.14
C ARG A 593 -11.66 -37.36 -9.65
N VAL A 594 -10.94 -37.88 -8.66
CA VAL A 594 -9.70 -37.31 -8.15
C VAL A 594 -8.57 -38.35 -8.22
N ALA A 595 -7.32 -37.92 -8.39
CA ALA A 595 -6.15 -38.74 -8.11
C ALA A 595 -5.19 -37.99 -7.20
N LYS A 596 -4.42 -38.76 -6.43
CA LYS A 596 -3.30 -38.28 -5.62
C LYS A 596 -2.00 -38.76 -6.26
N ALA A 597 -1.05 -37.87 -6.46
CA ALA A 597 0.33 -38.19 -6.83
C ALA A 597 1.26 -37.84 -5.66
N THR A 598 2.31 -38.65 -5.44
CA THR A 598 3.33 -38.42 -4.41
C THR A 598 4.72 -38.67 -4.97
N CYS A 599 5.64 -37.75 -4.66
CA CYS A 599 7.06 -37.82 -4.97
C CYS A 599 7.87 -37.38 -3.75
N TRP A 600 9.08 -37.87 -3.60
CA TRP A 600 10.01 -37.49 -2.54
C TRP A 600 11.23 -36.80 -3.14
N ILE A 601 11.58 -35.64 -2.61
CA ILE A 601 12.73 -34.84 -3.09
C ILE A 601 13.76 -34.64 -1.99
N LYS A 602 15.02 -34.96 -2.25
CA LYS A 602 16.13 -34.65 -1.34
C LYS A 602 16.65 -33.23 -1.58
N SER A 603 16.67 -32.40 -0.54
CA SER A 603 17.50 -31.18 -0.48
C SER A 603 18.71 -31.46 0.44
N PRO A 604 19.92 -30.94 0.16
CA PRO A 604 21.07 -31.09 1.04
C PRO A 604 21.16 -30.02 2.15
N PHE A 605 20.24 -29.05 2.17
CA PHE A 605 20.06 -28.03 3.22
C PHE A 605 18.64 -27.44 3.12
N GLU A 606 18.22 -26.72 4.16
CA GLU A 606 16.96 -25.97 4.20
C GLU A 606 16.97 -24.81 3.18
N ARG A 607 15.96 -24.72 2.31
CA ARG A 607 15.79 -23.58 1.38
C ARG A 607 14.35 -23.42 0.89
N GLN A 608 14.06 -22.27 0.31
CA GLN A 608 12.84 -22.04 -0.48
C GLN A 608 13.18 -22.13 -1.98
N LEU A 609 12.31 -22.77 -2.75
CA LEU A 609 12.34 -22.84 -4.21
C LEU A 609 11.03 -22.31 -4.81
N GLN A 610 11.05 -21.86 -6.05
CA GLN A 610 9.84 -21.63 -6.83
C GLN A 610 9.30 -22.98 -7.34
N LEU A 611 8.01 -23.23 -7.13
CA LEU A 611 7.29 -24.42 -7.61
C LEU A 611 6.34 -24.01 -8.73
N TRP A 612 6.61 -24.49 -9.93
CA TRP A 612 5.78 -24.27 -11.10
C TRP A 612 4.82 -25.44 -11.30
N LEU A 613 3.53 -25.12 -11.39
CA LEU A 613 2.44 -26.06 -11.57
C LEU A 613 1.80 -25.87 -12.96
N GLY A 614 1.50 -26.98 -13.62
CA GLY A 614 0.58 -27.07 -14.75
C GLY A 614 -0.53 -28.05 -14.41
N ALA A 615 -1.78 -27.76 -14.78
CA ALA A 615 -2.94 -28.62 -14.50
C ALA A 615 -4.12 -28.26 -15.43
N HIS A 616 -4.87 -29.27 -15.89
CA HIS A 616 -6.00 -29.06 -16.81
C HIS A 616 -7.28 -28.50 -16.18
N HIS A 617 -7.45 -28.66 -14.86
CA HIS A 617 -8.70 -28.37 -14.16
C HIS A 617 -8.43 -27.82 -12.74
N ARG A 618 -8.75 -28.56 -11.69
CA ARG A 618 -8.44 -28.20 -10.31
C ARG A 618 -7.28 -29.06 -9.83
N ALA A 619 -6.29 -28.44 -9.20
CA ALA A 619 -5.23 -29.15 -8.53
C ALA A 619 -4.83 -28.44 -7.23
N ALA A 620 -4.29 -29.19 -6.29
CA ALA A 620 -3.72 -28.68 -5.07
C ALA A 620 -2.39 -29.38 -4.80
N VAL A 621 -1.44 -28.67 -4.19
CA VAL A 621 -0.09 -29.17 -3.89
C VAL A 621 0.19 -29.00 -2.41
N TRP A 622 0.77 -30.04 -1.81
CA TRP A 622 1.31 -30.02 -0.46
C TRP A 622 2.80 -30.33 -0.50
N VAL A 623 3.56 -29.63 0.35
CA VAL A 623 4.98 -29.87 0.60
C VAL A 623 5.14 -30.11 2.10
N ASN A 624 5.61 -31.30 2.49
CA ASN A 624 5.67 -31.74 3.90
C ASN A 624 4.35 -31.50 4.65
N GLY A 625 3.20 -31.83 4.03
CA GLY A 625 1.88 -31.63 4.64
C GLY A 625 1.39 -30.17 4.68
N ARG A 626 2.23 -29.16 4.42
CA ARG A 626 1.79 -27.77 4.19
C ARG A 626 1.14 -27.66 2.82
N GLN A 627 -0.10 -27.21 2.74
CA GLN A 627 -0.73 -26.83 1.47
C GLN A 627 -0.06 -25.54 0.95
N VAL A 628 0.44 -25.56 -0.28
CA VAL A 628 1.14 -24.41 -0.91
C VAL A 628 0.36 -23.79 -2.08
N VAL A 629 -0.66 -24.48 -2.61
CA VAL A 629 -1.66 -23.95 -3.55
C VAL A 629 -2.88 -24.88 -3.65
N THR A 630 -4.08 -24.36 -3.95
CA THR A 630 -5.33 -25.11 -4.15
C THR A 630 -6.22 -24.56 -5.30
N GLY A 631 -5.59 -24.02 -6.34
CA GLY A 631 -6.26 -23.26 -7.38
C GLY A 631 -7.33 -24.01 -8.20
N ARG A 632 -8.39 -23.26 -8.54
CA ARG A 632 -9.25 -23.58 -9.69
C ARG A 632 -8.55 -23.11 -10.98
N TYR A 633 -7.59 -23.88 -11.50
CA TYR A 633 -6.99 -23.65 -12.83
C TYR A 633 -7.97 -24.03 -13.96
N ARG A 634 -9.20 -23.48 -13.91
CA ARG A 634 -10.06 -23.42 -15.09
C ARG A 634 -9.31 -22.55 -16.10
N PRO A 635 -8.91 -23.09 -17.26
CA PRO A 635 -8.24 -22.28 -18.27
C PRO A 635 -9.29 -21.43 -19.01
N GLN A 636 -9.66 -20.31 -18.42
CA GLN A 636 -10.35 -19.24 -19.15
C GLN A 636 -9.36 -18.60 -20.14
N GLY A 637 -9.88 -18.10 -21.25
CA GLY A 637 -9.04 -17.53 -22.30
C GLY A 637 -8.21 -18.58 -23.05
N LYS A 638 -6.90 -18.33 -23.15
CA LYS A 638 -6.06 -18.86 -24.23
C LYS A 638 -5.63 -20.33 -24.05
N TYR A 639 -5.44 -20.78 -22.82
CA TYR A 639 -4.82 -22.09 -22.53
C TYR A 639 -5.86 -23.22 -22.33
N ALA A 640 -7.04 -23.09 -22.96
CA ALA A 640 -8.27 -23.83 -22.66
C ALA A 640 -8.20 -25.36 -22.67
N GLU A 641 -7.37 -25.96 -23.54
CA GLU A 641 -7.26 -27.43 -23.71
C GLU A 641 -5.80 -27.93 -23.83
N SER A 642 -4.78 -27.08 -23.58
CA SER A 642 -3.38 -27.48 -23.75
C SER A 642 -2.82 -28.20 -22.52
N ARG A 643 -1.93 -29.19 -22.76
CA ARG A 643 -1.09 -29.86 -21.74
C ARG A 643 0.01 -28.92 -21.24
N GLN A 644 -0.43 -27.79 -20.70
CA GLN A 644 0.40 -26.64 -20.42
C GLN A 644 1.20 -26.87 -19.15
N VAL A 645 2.51 -26.88 -19.31
CA VAL A 645 3.46 -26.81 -18.20
C VAL A 645 3.68 -25.34 -17.80
N ASP A 646 4.18 -25.13 -16.58
CA ASP A 646 4.47 -23.81 -16.02
C ASP A 646 3.31 -22.81 -16.17
N MET A 647 2.09 -23.22 -15.80
CA MET A 647 0.90 -22.36 -15.83
C MET A 647 0.96 -21.29 -14.74
N ILE A 648 1.29 -21.69 -13.50
CA ILE A 648 1.30 -20.85 -12.32
C ILE A 648 2.55 -21.16 -11.48
N GLY A 649 3.21 -20.11 -10.96
CA GLY A 649 4.37 -20.22 -10.07
C GLY A 649 4.00 -19.93 -8.62
N THR A 650 3.96 -20.96 -7.76
CA THR A 650 3.95 -20.84 -6.29
C THR A 650 5.35 -21.17 -5.75
N PHE A 651 5.49 -21.57 -4.49
CA PHE A 651 6.76 -21.87 -3.83
C PHE A 651 6.72 -23.21 -3.07
N ALA A 652 7.90 -23.73 -2.76
CA ALA A 652 8.11 -24.88 -1.90
C ALA A 652 9.20 -24.54 -0.87
N ILE A 653 8.92 -24.79 0.41
CA ILE A 653 9.95 -24.81 1.45
C ILE A 653 10.42 -26.26 1.58
N LEU A 654 11.73 -26.50 1.41
CA LEU A 654 12.36 -27.81 1.55
C LEU A 654 13.30 -27.77 2.74
N GLU A 655 13.09 -28.68 3.70
CA GLU A 655 13.98 -28.98 4.81
C GLU A 655 15.26 -29.69 4.32
N GLU A 656 16.28 -29.76 5.17
CA GLU A 656 17.39 -30.69 4.95
C GLU A 656 16.89 -32.14 4.95
N GLY A 657 17.26 -32.91 3.93
CA GLY A 657 16.84 -34.30 3.78
C GLY A 657 15.70 -34.46 2.78
N TRP A 658 14.86 -35.48 3.00
CA TRP A 658 13.84 -35.95 2.06
C TRP A 658 12.47 -35.35 2.40
N ASN A 659 12.03 -34.45 1.53
CA ASN A 659 10.77 -33.74 1.60
C ASN A 659 9.70 -34.48 0.78
N ARG A 660 8.44 -34.41 1.23
CA ARG A 660 7.29 -35.05 0.58
C ARG A 660 6.53 -34.03 -0.25
N ILE A 661 6.41 -34.25 -1.57
CA ILE A 661 5.54 -33.47 -2.44
C ILE A 661 4.33 -34.32 -2.81
N GLU A 662 3.13 -33.79 -2.56
CA GLU A 662 1.86 -34.43 -2.87
C GLU A 662 1.02 -33.52 -3.76
N VAL A 663 0.51 -34.04 -4.88
CA VAL A 663 -0.36 -33.31 -5.80
C VAL A 663 -1.71 -34.03 -5.85
N VAL A 664 -2.80 -33.32 -5.63
CA VAL A 664 -4.16 -33.83 -5.82
C VAL A 664 -4.76 -33.14 -7.05
N VAL A 665 -5.27 -33.91 -8.00
CA VAL A 665 -5.83 -33.41 -9.27
C VAL A 665 -7.25 -33.93 -9.44
N GLU A 666 -8.17 -33.08 -9.91
CA GLU A 666 -9.56 -33.43 -10.20
C GLU A 666 -9.81 -33.51 -11.72
N ALA A 667 -10.48 -34.58 -12.18
CA ALA A 667 -11.02 -34.69 -13.53
C ALA A 667 -12.50 -34.28 -13.56
N LEU A 668 -12.88 -33.47 -14.54
CA LEU A 668 -14.27 -33.07 -14.78
C LEU A 668 -14.89 -33.93 -15.90
N PRO A 669 -16.22 -34.13 -15.92
CA PRO A 669 -16.89 -34.93 -16.95
C PRO A 669 -16.80 -34.32 -18.36
N ALA A 670 -17.11 -35.14 -19.37
CA ALA A 670 -17.22 -34.70 -20.76
C ALA A 670 -18.34 -33.63 -20.94
N PRO A 671 -18.21 -32.67 -21.88
CA PRO A 671 -17.16 -32.55 -22.90
C PRO A 671 -15.82 -32.01 -22.37
N ARG A 672 -15.78 -31.49 -21.14
CA ARG A 672 -14.59 -30.84 -20.55
C ARG A 672 -13.43 -31.82 -20.27
N GLY A 673 -13.76 -33.06 -19.90
CA GLY A 673 -12.78 -34.12 -19.55
C GLY A 673 -12.02 -34.80 -20.70
N ARG A 674 -11.63 -34.09 -21.77
CA ARG A 674 -10.88 -34.68 -22.91
C ARG A 674 -9.50 -35.23 -22.53
N SER A 675 -8.85 -34.61 -21.56
CA SER A 675 -7.64 -35.14 -20.90
C SER A 675 -7.45 -34.44 -19.55
N TRP A 676 -6.74 -35.09 -18.63
CA TRP A 676 -6.45 -34.59 -17.30
C TRP A 676 -5.06 -35.05 -16.87
N GLY A 677 -4.43 -34.29 -15.99
CA GLY A 677 -3.03 -34.47 -15.63
C GLY A 677 -2.43 -33.22 -15.02
N PHE A 678 -1.13 -33.25 -14.76
CA PHE A 678 -0.40 -32.16 -14.12
C PHE A 678 1.09 -32.16 -14.47
N SER A 679 1.79 -31.07 -14.18
CA SER A 679 3.25 -30.98 -14.17
C SER A 679 3.72 -30.25 -12.92
N VAL A 680 4.80 -30.71 -12.29
CA VAL A 680 5.52 -29.95 -11.26
C VAL A 680 6.98 -29.79 -11.67
N ARG A 681 7.46 -28.54 -11.67
CA ARG A 681 8.87 -28.19 -11.83
C ARG A 681 9.33 -27.33 -10.67
N LEU A 682 10.59 -27.51 -10.27
CA LEU A 682 11.24 -26.69 -9.25
C LEU A 682 12.36 -25.86 -9.87
N THR A 683 12.45 -24.60 -9.50
CA THR A 683 13.57 -23.71 -9.83
C THR A 683 14.02 -22.92 -8.61
N GLU A 684 15.27 -22.50 -8.62
CA GLU A 684 15.70 -21.33 -7.83
C GLU A 684 14.89 -20.09 -8.30
N PHE A 685 14.78 -19.04 -7.47
CA PHE A 685 13.98 -17.85 -7.80
C PHE A 685 14.51 -17.02 -9.01
N ASN A 686 15.74 -17.29 -9.46
CA ASN A 686 16.29 -16.77 -10.71
C ASN A 686 15.90 -17.61 -11.96
N GLY A 687 15.03 -18.61 -11.81
CA GLY A 687 14.53 -19.49 -12.86
C GLY A 687 15.47 -20.65 -13.26
N GLN A 688 16.66 -20.76 -12.66
CA GLN A 688 17.57 -21.88 -12.91
C GLN A 688 17.12 -23.16 -12.20
N PRO A 689 17.38 -24.36 -12.76
CA PRO A 689 17.13 -25.61 -12.07
C PRO A 689 18.06 -25.77 -10.84
N PRO A 690 17.57 -26.25 -9.68
CA PRO A 690 18.43 -26.62 -8.56
C PRO A 690 19.30 -27.82 -8.97
N CYS A 691 20.63 -27.68 -8.89
CA CYS A 691 21.59 -28.65 -9.44
C CYS A 691 21.89 -29.86 -8.53
N ASP A 692 21.31 -29.87 -7.34
CA ASP A 692 21.69 -30.71 -6.20
C ASP A 692 20.53 -31.56 -5.62
N VAL A 693 19.30 -31.35 -6.11
CA VAL A 693 18.13 -32.14 -5.72
C VAL A 693 18.12 -33.55 -6.32
N ARG A 694 17.42 -34.47 -5.66
CA ARG A 694 17.22 -35.85 -6.15
C ARG A 694 15.79 -36.31 -5.90
N PHE A 695 15.20 -37.05 -6.83
CA PHE A 695 13.82 -37.54 -6.73
C PHE A 695 13.76 -39.04 -6.45
N THR A 696 12.72 -39.49 -5.75
CA THR A 696 12.34 -40.90 -5.64
C THR A 696 10.83 -41.03 -5.43
N VAL A 697 10.31 -42.21 -5.72
CA VAL A 697 8.88 -42.56 -5.61
C VAL A 697 8.54 -43.30 -4.33
N ASP A 698 9.52 -44.00 -3.75
CA ASP A 698 9.35 -44.76 -2.52
C ASP A 698 9.80 -43.97 -1.30
N ARG A 699 9.03 -44.06 -0.21
CA ARG A 699 9.31 -43.32 1.03
C ARG A 699 10.71 -43.68 1.56
N PRO A 700 11.63 -42.70 1.69
CA PRO A 700 12.96 -42.94 2.23
C PRO A 700 12.89 -43.41 3.69
N ALA A 701 13.76 -44.36 4.06
CA ALA A 701 13.78 -44.96 5.40
C ALA A 701 14.31 -44.02 6.49
N HIS A 702 15.17 -43.05 6.12
CA HIS A 702 15.88 -42.16 7.03
C HIS A 702 16.01 -40.75 6.45
N GLY A 703 16.17 -39.75 7.32
CA GLY A 703 16.33 -38.36 6.93
C GLY A 703 15.12 -37.82 6.16
N VAL A 704 13.91 -38.20 6.58
CA VAL A 704 12.64 -37.64 6.10
C VAL A 704 12.33 -36.39 6.91
N ALA A 705 11.98 -35.32 6.21
CA ALA A 705 11.52 -34.07 6.80
C ALA A 705 10.29 -34.29 7.70
N ALA A 706 10.16 -33.49 8.75
CA ALA A 706 8.92 -33.44 9.52
C ALA A 706 7.79 -32.88 8.66
N ASP A 707 6.54 -33.27 8.95
CA ASP A 707 5.38 -32.53 8.44
C ASP A 707 5.32 -31.14 9.10
N TYR A 708 4.96 -30.13 8.32
CA TYR A 708 4.87 -28.73 8.73
C TYR A 708 3.87 -28.54 9.87
N VAL A 709 4.30 -27.83 10.91
CA VAL A 709 3.47 -27.38 12.02
C VAL A 709 3.18 -25.89 11.79
N ALA A 710 1.90 -25.53 11.77
CA ALA A 710 1.49 -24.12 11.69
C ALA A 710 1.82 -23.40 13.01
N PRO A 711 2.09 -22.08 13.00
CA PRO A 711 2.24 -21.31 14.23
C PRO A 711 1.02 -21.48 15.15
N GLU A 712 1.27 -21.75 16.43
CA GLU A 712 0.21 -21.98 17.43
C GLU A 712 -0.30 -20.64 17.99
N SER A 713 -1.61 -20.52 18.19
CA SER A 713 -2.20 -19.41 18.96
C SER A 713 -1.92 -19.59 20.47
N GLY A 714 -1.87 -18.48 21.21
CA GLY A 714 -1.57 -18.48 22.66
C GLY A 714 -0.14 -18.12 23.03
N TYR A 715 0.76 -18.00 22.06
CA TYR A 715 2.15 -17.57 22.26
C TYR A 715 2.36 -16.10 21.85
N TYR A 716 3.43 -15.49 22.37
CA TYR A 716 3.92 -14.19 21.90
C TYR A 716 5.01 -14.35 20.85
N TYR A 717 4.87 -13.58 19.77
CA TYR A 717 5.79 -13.52 18.64
C TYR A 717 6.48 -12.15 18.56
N SER A 718 7.67 -12.12 17.97
CA SER A 718 8.46 -10.90 17.78
C SER A 718 8.24 -10.34 16.38
N TRP A 719 7.72 -9.12 16.27
CA TRP A 719 7.45 -8.46 14.99
C TRP A 719 8.70 -8.41 14.10
N ALA A 720 9.86 -8.08 14.67
CA ALA A 720 11.14 -8.01 13.96
C ALA A 720 11.62 -9.38 13.41
N ARG A 721 11.03 -10.50 13.85
CA ARG A 721 11.24 -11.84 13.25
C ARG A 721 10.18 -12.19 12.21
N CYS A 722 8.98 -11.64 12.33
CA CYS A 722 7.82 -12.01 11.52
C CYS A 722 7.57 -11.07 10.34
N GLU A 723 7.95 -9.79 10.40
CA GLU A 723 7.59 -8.75 9.41
C GLU A 723 7.98 -9.07 7.96
N SER A 724 8.97 -9.94 7.77
CA SER A 724 9.45 -10.38 6.45
C SER A 724 8.52 -11.37 5.73
N GLY A 725 7.55 -11.96 6.46
CA GLY A 725 6.63 -13.00 5.97
C GLY A 725 5.53 -13.35 6.98
N TYR A 726 4.91 -12.35 7.62
CA TYR A 726 4.15 -12.54 8.86
C TYR A 726 2.96 -13.50 8.73
N ARG A 727 2.35 -13.61 7.55
CA ARG A 727 1.23 -14.54 7.26
C ARG A 727 1.62 -16.02 7.34
N GLU A 728 2.91 -16.34 7.41
CA GLU A 728 3.44 -17.70 7.61
C GLU A 728 4.00 -17.93 9.01
N LEU A 729 4.41 -16.85 9.68
CA LEU A 729 5.20 -16.86 10.92
C LEU A 729 4.39 -16.48 12.16
N LEU A 730 3.15 -16.04 11.97
CA LEU A 730 2.14 -15.76 12.99
C LEU A 730 0.94 -16.68 12.79
N PRO A 731 0.21 -17.05 13.86
CA PRO A 731 -1.07 -17.73 13.71
C PRO A 731 -2.10 -16.78 13.09
N ARG A 732 -2.92 -17.30 12.18
CA ARG A 732 -4.19 -16.64 11.83
C ARG A 732 -5.13 -16.85 13.01
N LEU A 733 -5.70 -15.77 13.53
CA LEU A 733 -6.69 -15.79 14.59
C LEU A 733 -8.08 -15.60 13.98
N ASP A 734 -9.03 -16.48 14.29
CA ASP A 734 -10.45 -16.26 14.04
C ASP A 734 -11.24 -15.88 15.31
N ALA A 735 -12.57 -15.91 15.25
CA ALA A 735 -13.42 -15.53 16.37
C ALA A 735 -13.36 -16.53 17.55
N GLU A 736 -13.07 -17.81 17.30
CA GLU A 736 -12.89 -18.84 18.33
C GLU A 736 -11.50 -18.71 18.98
N ASP A 737 -10.44 -18.47 18.20
CA ASP A 737 -9.11 -18.11 18.74
C ASP A 737 -9.20 -16.89 19.66
N LEU A 738 -9.80 -15.79 19.18
CA LEU A 738 -9.92 -14.56 19.95
C LEU A 738 -10.78 -14.75 21.21
N ALA A 739 -11.84 -15.57 21.16
CA ALA A 739 -12.63 -15.92 22.33
C ALA A 739 -11.83 -16.75 23.36
N ALA A 740 -10.98 -17.67 22.90
CA ALA A 740 -10.11 -18.48 23.75
C ALA A 740 -8.99 -17.64 24.39
N LEU A 741 -8.34 -16.76 23.62
CA LEU A 741 -7.27 -15.89 24.07
C LEU A 741 -7.72 -14.83 25.09
N THR A 742 -8.93 -14.29 24.91
CA THR A 742 -9.46 -13.19 25.74
C THR A 742 -10.44 -13.64 26.84
N GLY A 743 -10.90 -14.90 26.79
CA GLY A 743 -11.99 -15.40 27.64
C GLY A 743 -13.38 -14.82 27.31
N LEU A 744 -13.49 -13.90 26.33
CA LEU A 744 -14.73 -13.25 25.94
C LEU A 744 -15.63 -14.21 25.16
N ARG A 745 -16.57 -14.83 25.85
CA ARG A 745 -17.53 -15.79 25.27
C ARG A 745 -18.34 -15.17 24.13
N SER A 746 -18.51 -15.95 23.06
CA SER A 746 -19.27 -15.56 21.86
C SER A 746 -18.77 -14.29 21.18
N LEU A 747 -17.48 -13.96 21.33
CA LEU A 747 -16.82 -12.89 20.58
C LEU A 747 -17.04 -13.09 19.07
N ALA A 748 -17.35 -12.01 18.36
CA ALA A 748 -17.57 -12.05 16.92
C ALA A 748 -16.94 -10.84 16.23
N ILE A 749 -16.19 -11.09 15.15
CA ILE A 749 -15.73 -10.05 14.24
C ILE A 749 -16.93 -9.65 13.36
N ARG A 750 -17.29 -8.37 13.35
CA ARG A 750 -18.33 -7.78 12.49
C ARG A 750 -17.68 -6.85 11.49
N VAL A 751 -18.14 -6.87 10.25
CA VAL A 751 -17.67 -5.99 9.16
C VAL A 751 -18.85 -5.50 8.34
N ARG A 752 -18.81 -4.24 7.88
CA ARG A 752 -19.82 -3.63 7.01
C ARG A 752 -19.23 -2.41 6.28
N GLY A 753 -18.87 -2.56 5.00
CA GLY A 753 -17.99 -1.59 4.33
C GLY A 753 -16.64 -1.51 5.06
N ASP A 754 -16.09 -0.31 5.20
CA ASP A 754 -14.84 -0.07 5.94
C ASP A 754 -14.96 -0.20 7.47
N MET A 755 -16.17 -0.40 8.01
CA MET A 755 -16.39 -0.51 9.45
C MET A 755 -16.14 -1.91 9.98
N ILE A 756 -15.32 -2.02 11.02
CA ILE A 756 -14.93 -3.28 11.66
C ILE A 756 -15.22 -3.17 13.17
N ALA A 757 -15.77 -4.22 13.78
CA ALA A 757 -16.00 -4.24 15.22
C ALA A 757 -15.76 -5.63 15.84
N ILE A 758 -15.11 -5.65 17.01
CA ILE A 758 -15.02 -6.84 17.86
C ILE A 758 -16.18 -6.80 18.85
N ALA A 759 -17.25 -7.52 18.54
CA ALA A 759 -18.45 -7.59 19.37
C ALA A 759 -18.29 -8.67 20.45
N ALA A 760 -18.64 -8.34 21.69
CA ALA A 760 -18.66 -9.25 22.84
C ALA A 760 -20.08 -9.29 23.46
N PRO A 761 -20.96 -10.22 23.02
CA PRO A 761 -22.37 -10.22 23.42
C PRO A 761 -22.59 -10.27 24.93
N GLY A 762 -23.53 -9.45 25.43
CA GLY A 762 -23.85 -9.33 26.86
C GLY A 762 -22.94 -8.39 27.66
N ARG A 763 -21.83 -7.92 27.08
CA ARG A 763 -21.00 -6.86 27.67
C ARG A 763 -21.75 -5.53 27.64
N GLN A 764 -21.77 -4.82 28.76
CA GLN A 764 -22.44 -3.53 28.87
C GLN A 764 -21.67 -2.43 28.11
N PRO A 765 -22.37 -1.50 27.43
CA PRO A 765 -21.73 -0.34 26.83
C PRO A 765 -20.96 0.52 27.85
N SER A 766 -19.78 0.97 27.47
CA SER A 766 -18.86 1.79 28.25
C SER A 766 -18.08 2.73 27.32
N ARG A 767 -17.20 3.58 27.87
CA ARG A 767 -16.31 4.44 27.08
C ARG A 767 -15.37 3.65 26.16
N ASN A 768 -14.97 2.45 26.58
CA ASN A 768 -14.03 1.57 25.88
C ASN A 768 -14.68 0.30 25.32
N TYR A 769 -16.01 0.22 25.31
CA TYR A 769 -16.73 -0.85 24.63
C TYR A 769 -18.09 -0.36 24.15
N ARG A 770 -18.33 -0.49 22.85
CA ARG A 770 -19.54 -0.12 22.14
C ARG A 770 -20.21 -1.36 21.57
N GLU A 771 -21.51 -1.45 21.75
CA GLU A 771 -22.33 -2.46 21.09
C GLU A 771 -22.37 -2.19 19.58
N ALA A 772 -21.95 -3.18 18.78
CA ALA A 772 -21.92 -3.06 17.33
C ALA A 772 -23.36 -3.07 16.77
N PRO A 773 -23.82 -1.99 16.09
CA PRO A 773 -25.20 -1.88 15.67
C PRO A 773 -25.52 -2.78 14.46
N ASP A 774 -26.74 -3.33 14.40
CA ASP A 774 -27.24 -4.09 13.24
C ASP A 774 -27.17 -3.29 11.93
N ALA A 775 -27.27 -1.96 12.02
CA ALA A 775 -27.12 -1.03 10.92
C ALA A 775 -26.24 0.17 11.31
N TRP A 776 -25.09 0.26 10.63
CA TRP A 776 -24.19 1.42 10.71
C TRP A 776 -24.75 2.63 9.97
N ASP A 777 -24.65 3.79 10.59
CA ASP A 777 -25.01 5.10 10.08
C ASP A 777 -23.78 6.02 10.16
N ALA A 778 -23.13 6.30 9.02
CA ALA A 778 -21.88 7.07 8.98
C ALA A 778 -22.02 8.56 9.39
N THR A 779 -23.21 9.01 9.81
CA THR A 779 -23.45 10.35 10.40
C THR A 779 -23.64 10.30 11.92
N ARG A 780 -24.30 9.26 12.43
CA ARG A 780 -24.51 9.02 13.87
C ARG A 780 -23.35 8.28 14.52
N ASP A 781 -22.79 7.31 13.80
CA ASP A 781 -21.96 6.27 14.37
C ASP A 781 -20.46 6.54 14.27
N ARG A 782 -20.03 7.53 13.48
CA ARG A 782 -18.65 7.99 13.51
C ARG A 782 -18.35 8.68 14.83
N ASP A 783 -17.41 8.13 15.58
CA ASP A 783 -16.73 8.83 16.66
C ASP A 783 -15.20 8.86 16.39
N VAL A 784 -14.41 9.15 17.42
CA VAL A 784 -12.93 9.21 17.38
C VAL A 784 -12.30 8.56 18.63
N THR A 785 -13.12 7.90 19.44
CA THR A 785 -12.80 7.39 20.78
C THR A 785 -12.17 6.01 20.68
N LEU A 786 -11.10 5.75 21.43
CA LEU A 786 -10.47 4.44 21.40
C LEU A 786 -11.38 3.36 22.02
N ASN A 787 -12.01 2.56 21.16
CA ASN A 787 -12.94 1.50 21.51
C ASN A 787 -12.77 0.25 20.61
N ASN A 788 -13.71 -0.69 20.68
CA ASN A 788 -13.69 -1.98 19.96
C ASN A 788 -14.22 -1.92 18.52
N VAL A 789 -14.53 -0.72 18.02
CA VAL A 789 -14.91 -0.42 16.63
C VAL A 789 -13.79 0.38 15.98
N MET A 790 -13.52 0.11 14.70
CA MET A 790 -12.60 0.88 13.85
C MET A 790 -13.29 1.21 12.53
N ASP A 791 -13.30 2.49 12.15
CA ASP A 791 -13.52 2.91 10.76
C ASP A 791 -12.18 2.76 10.02
N TRP A 792 -12.01 1.72 9.19
CA TRP A 792 -10.73 1.47 8.50
C TRP A 792 -10.30 2.68 7.65
N SER A 793 -11.23 3.48 7.13
CA SER A 793 -10.88 4.69 6.40
C SER A 793 -10.34 5.81 7.29
N ARG A 794 -10.57 5.79 8.61
CA ARG A 794 -10.25 6.89 9.53
C ARG A 794 -9.30 6.55 10.66
N GLU A 795 -9.24 5.30 11.08
CA GLU A 795 -8.58 4.87 12.32
C GLU A 795 -7.63 3.70 12.01
N ASP A 796 -6.48 3.65 12.69
CA ASP A 796 -5.43 2.66 12.42
C ASP A 796 -5.40 1.52 13.46
N VAL A 797 -6.30 1.60 14.46
CA VAL A 797 -6.39 0.67 15.59
C VAL A 797 -7.81 0.57 16.16
N LEU A 798 -8.18 -0.62 16.67
CA LEU A 798 -9.20 -0.78 17.72
C LEU A 798 -8.61 -1.47 18.95
N ALA A 799 -9.26 -1.28 20.10
CA ALA A 799 -8.86 -1.87 21.37
C ALA A 799 -10.06 -2.51 22.09
N ILE A 800 -9.88 -3.69 22.68
CA ILE A 800 -10.87 -4.30 23.58
C ILE A 800 -10.22 -4.84 24.86
N ARG A 801 -10.63 -4.29 26.01
CA ARG A 801 -10.22 -4.76 27.34
C ARG A 801 -10.79 -6.14 27.65
N PHE A 802 -10.01 -7.03 28.22
CA PHE A 802 -10.42 -8.32 28.77
C PHE A 802 -9.73 -8.58 30.13
N GLU A 803 -9.95 -9.74 30.72
CA GLU A 803 -9.28 -10.17 31.95
C GLU A 803 -8.59 -11.51 31.72
N ARG A 804 -7.34 -11.65 32.19
CA ARG A 804 -6.60 -12.92 32.19
C ARG A 804 -5.93 -13.08 33.54
N GLU A 805 -6.10 -14.26 34.14
CA GLU A 805 -5.57 -14.60 35.49
C GLU A 805 -5.98 -13.61 36.61
N GLY A 806 -7.06 -12.85 36.40
CA GLY A 806 -7.55 -11.82 37.33
C GLY A 806 -6.91 -10.44 37.16
N ALA A 807 -6.04 -10.25 36.16
CA ALA A 807 -5.47 -8.97 35.77
C ALA A 807 -6.13 -8.41 34.50
N PRO A 808 -6.24 -7.08 34.36
CA PRO A 808 -6.77 -6.45 33.14
C PRO A 808 -5.75 -6.58 32.01
N HIS A 809 -6.21 -7.00 30.83
CA HIS A 809 -5.41 -7.04 29.59
C HIS A 809 -6.18 -6.31 28.49
N ASP A 810 -5.47 -5.81 27.47
CA ASP A 810 -6.08 -5.11 26.35
C ASP A 810 -5.60 -5.72 25.04
N LEU A 811 -6.55 -6.18 24.21
CA LEU A 811 -6.27 -6.66 22.87
C LEU A 811 -6.28 -5.46 21.93
N LEU A 812 -5.12 -5.16 21.35
CA LEU A 812 -4.93 -4.11 20.35
C LEU A 812 -4.90 -4.76 18.96
N LEU A 813 -5.80 -4.37 18.05
CA LEU A 813 -5.78 -4.81 16.65
C LEU A 813 -5.34 -3.64 15.77
N LEU A 814 -4.16 -3.77 15.16
CA LEU A 814 -3.47 -2.73 14.39
C LEU A 814 -3.51 -3.01 12.89
N LYS A 815 -3.65 -1.98 12.04
CA LYS A 815 -3.29 -2.11 10.62
C LYS A 815 -1.77 -2.37 10.44
N PRO A 816 -1.31 -3.09 9.40
CA PRO A 816 0.12 -3.36 9.17
C PRO A 816 1.02 -2.10 9.10
N GLU A 817 0.52 -1.00 8.55
CA GLU A 817 1.20 0.31 8.47
C GLU A 817 1.44 0.95 9.83
N ALA A 818 0.57 0.63 10.79
CA ALA A 818 0.53 1.17 12.13
C ALA A 818 1.45 0.40 13.10
N VAL A 819 1.73 -0.89 12.83
CA VAL A 819 2.50 -1.77 13.75
C VAL A 819 3.85 -1.16 14.15
N GLU A 820 4.60 -0.60 13.19
CA GLU A 820 5.88 0.06 13.47
C GLU A 820 5.72 1.24 14.42
N ALA A 821 4.72 2.11 14.18
CA ALA A 821 4.47 3.29 15.00
C ALA A 821 3.99 2.91 16.40
N TYR A 822 2.88 2.16 16.51
CA TYR A 822 2.30 1.80 17.80
C TYR A 822 3.26 0.96 18.64
N THR A 823 3.88 -0.11 18.09
CA THR A 823 4.77 -0.96 18.91
C THR A 823 6.10 -0.30 19.32
N THR A 824 6.47 0.83 18.71
CA THR A 824 7.65 1.64 19.06
C THR A 824 7.35 2.79 20.02
N LEU A 825 6.09 3.27 20.03
CA LEU A 825 5.65 4.49 20.70
C LEU A 825 4.61 4.26 21.82
N LEU A 826 4.11 3.03 22.00
CA LEU A 826 3.02 2.75 22.93
C LEU A 826 3.37 3.17 24.37
N LYS A 827 2.51 4.03 24.93
CA LYS A 827 2.57 4.50 26.31
C LYS A 827 1.80 3.55 27.23
N GLU A 828 2.44 2.45 27.61
CA GLU A 828 1.93 1.57 28.67
C GLU A 828 2.23 2.14 30.07
N PRO A 829 1.39 1.85 31.09
CA PRO A 829 1.66 2.24 32.46
C PRO A 829 2.73 1.31 33.10
N PRO A 830 3.41 1.71 34.20
CA PRO A 830 4.51 0.95 34.79
C PRO A 830 4.18 -0.51 35.12
N GLU A 831 2.93 -0.80 35.51
CA GLU A 831 2.41 -2.13 35.84
C GLU A 831 2.52 -3.13 34.66
N ALA A 832 2.60 -2.64 33.42
CA ALA A 832 2.85 -3.47 32.25
C ALA A 832 4.24 -4.16 32.31
N ALA A 833 5.25 -3.50 32.88
CA ALA A 833 6.59 -4.08 32.97
C ALA A 833 6.61 -5.34 33.85
N ASP A 834 5.86 -5.34 34.95
CA ASP A 834 5.71 -6.51 35.81
C ASP A 834 4.81 -7.58 35.16
N MET A 835 3.67 -7.17 34.60
CA MET A 835 2.68 -8.04 33.95
C MET A 835 3.26 -8.85 32.77
N PHE A 836 4.13 -8.23 31.97
CA PHE A 836 4.68 -8.83 30.75
C PHE A 836 6.17 -9.22 30.88
N GLY A 837 6.75 -9.21 32.08
CA GLY A 837 8.16 -9.57 32.30
C GLY A 837 9.14 -8.69 31.51
N ALA A 838 8.83 -7.39 31.41
CA ALA A 838 9.51 -6.38 30.59
C ALA A 838 9.58 -6.67 29.07
N LEU A 839 8.71 -7.54 28.53
CA LEU A 839 8.56 -7.69 27.08
C LEU A 839 7.90 -6.44 26.45
N ALA A 840 8.64 -5.78 25.56
CA ALA A 840 8.13 -4.64 24.78
C ALA A 840 6.96 -5.05 23.86
N PRO A 841 6.08 -4.10 23.43
CA PRO A 841 4.94 -4.38 22.54
C PRO A 841 5.31 -5.14 21.26
N ALA A 842 6.44 -4.80 20.64
CA ALA A 842 6.95 -5.46 19.43
C ALA A 842 7.31 -6.95 19.64
N ASN A 843 7.31 -7.45 20.88
CA ASN A 843 7.55 -8.85 21.25
C ASN A 843 6.32 -9.53 21.90
N ARG A 844 5.13 -8.94 21.75
CA ARG A 844 3.85 -9.44 22.26
C ARG A 844 2.78 -9.56 21.16
N ILE A 845 3.22 -9.79 19.93
CA ILE A 845 2.33 -10.06 18.80
C ILE A 845 1.67 -11.42 19.03
N MET A 846 0.34 -11.50 19.01
CA MET A 846 -0.41 -12.73 19.26
C MET A 846 -0.75 -13.51 17.99
N GLY A 847 -0.82 -12.83 16.85
CA GLY A 847 -1.31 -13.38 15.58
C GLY A 847 -1.80 -12.31 14.62
N PHE A 848 -2.53 -12.72 13.57
CA PHE A 848 -3.21 -11.81 12.65
C PHE A 848 -4.66 -12.23 12.36
N VAL A 849 -5.56 -11.27 12.26
CA VAL A 849 -6.98 -11.45 11.91
C VAL A 849 -7.16 -11.10 10.44
N LEU A 850 -7.99 -11.87 9.72
CA LEU A 850 -8.41 -11.55 8.35
C LEU A 850 -9.82 -10.99 8.33
N VAL A 851 -9.96 -9.77 7.80
CA VAL A 851 -11.20 -9.01 7.74
C VAL A 851 -11.74 -9.06 6.31
N PRO A 852 -12.89 -9.70 6.02
CA PRO A 852 -13.46 -9.74 4.67
C PRO A 852 -13.94 -8.35 4.22
N THR A 853 -13.85 -8.05 2.92
CA THR A 853 -14.24 -6.76 2.33
C THR A 853 -15.37 -6.89 1.33
N ASP A 854 -16.06 -5.78 1.04
CA ASP A 854 -17.12 -5.71 0.01
C ASP A 854 -16.60 -6.02 -1.41
N SER A 855 -15.27 -5.92 -1.65
CA SER A 855 -14.62 -6.34 -2.89
C SER A 855 -14.48 -7.87 -3.04
N GLY A 856 -14.90 -8.64 -2.04
CA GLY A 856 -14.72 -10.10 -1.99
C GLY A 856 -13.29 -10.53 -1.66
N THR A 857 -12.50 -9.63 -1.06
CA THR A 857 -11.12 -9.88 -0.64
C THR A 857 -10.99 -9.78 0.88
N PHE A 858 -9.77 -9.61 1.40
CA PHE A 858 -9.50 -9.52 2.83
C PHE A 858 -8.44 -8.46 3.11
N ARG A 859 -8.58 -7.75 4.23
CA ARG A 859 -7.57 -6.87 4.84
C ARG A 859 -6.99 -7.53 6.10
N THR A 860 -5.80 -7.10 6.52
CA THR A 860 -5.09 -7.68 7.67
C THR A 860 -5.22 -6.81 8.92
N LEU A 861 -5.44 -7.42 10.09
CA LEU A 861 -5.16 -6.76 11.39
C LEU A 861 -4.16 -7.59 12.20
N ILE A 862 -3.13 -6.94 12.76
CA ILE A 862 -2.12 -7.58 13.62
C ILE A 862 -2.56 -7.44 15.08
N ALA A 863 -2.63 -8.57 15.79
CA ALA A 863 -3.07 -8.62 17.18
C ALA A 863 -1.88 -8.47 18.14
N VAL A 864 -1.99 -7.59 19.14
CA VAL A 864 -0.97 -7.35 20.17
C VAL A 864 -1.61 -7.36 21.56
N ASP A 865 -0.98 -8.04 22.51
CA ASP A 865 -1.36 -8.04 23.92
C ASP A 865 -0.66 -6.89 24.65
N VAL A 866 -1.44 -5.96 25.21
CA VAL A 866 -0.94 -4.72 25.82
C VAL A 866 -1.69 -4.40 27.13
N LEU A 867 -1.17 -3.43 27.90
CA LEU A 867 -1.93 -2.79 28.96
C LEU A 867 -1.99 -1.28 28.69
N LEU A 868 -3.18 -0.77 28.40
CA LEU A 868 -3.38 0.65 28.05
C LEU A 868 -3.59 1.55 29.28
N ALA A 869 -4.10 0.98 30.36
CA ALA A 869 -4.32 1.70 31.63
C ALA A 869 -4.55 0.74 32.80
N ALA A 870 -3.86 0.90 33.93
CA ALA A 870 -4.07 0.05 35.11
C ALA A 870 -5.51 0.16 35.68
N ARG A 871 -6.20 1.29 35.44
CA ARG A 871 -7.58 1.56 35.87
C ARG A 871 -8.47 1.95 34.69
N ALA A 872 -9.79 1.84 34.83
CA ALA A 872 -10.72 2.12 33.73
C ALA A 872 -10.91 3.62 33.46
N GLU A 873 -10.78 4.46 34.49
CA GLU A 873 -10.85 5.92 34.40
C GLU A 873 -9.63 6.55 33.70
N ASP A 874 -8.49 5.86 33.69
CA ASP A 874 -7.25 6.31 33.03
C ASP A 874 -7.17 5.89 31.55
N TRP A 875 -8.22 5.28 30.99
CA TRP A 875 -8.25 4.81 29.59
C TRP A 875 -7.99 5.96 28.59
N PRO A 876 -7.11 5.75 27.58
CA PRO A 876 -6.85 6.73 26.52
C PRO A 876 -8.12 7.26 25.86
N VAL A 877 -8.13 8.53 25.45
CA VAL A 877 -9.34 9.14 24.86
C VAL A 877 -9.55 8.64 23.44
N ASP A 878 -8.49 8.69 22.64
CA ASP A 878 -8.43 8.40 21.22
C ASP A 878 -7.14 7.62 20.91
N GLU A 879 -6.92 7.27 19.64
CA GLU A 879 -5.80 6.43 19.25
C GLU A 879 -4.44 7.14 19.38
N GLU A 880 -4.36 8.46 19.22
CA GLU A 880 -3.07 9.16 19.27
C GLU A 880 -2.63 9.49 20.71
N ASP A 881 -3.53 9.42 21.70
CA ASP A 881 -3.18 9.43 23.13
C ASP A 881 -2.42 8.16 23.57
N LEU A 882 -2.42 7.09 22.76
CA LEU A 882 -1.59 5.89 22.97
C LEU A 882 -0.09 6.15 22.78
N LEU A 883 0.31 7.30 22.22
CA LEU A 883 1.63 7.48 21.60
C LEU A 883 2.51 8.50 22.35
N GLU A 884 3.74 8.09 22.63
CA GLU A 884 4.75 8.91 23.29
C GLU A 884 6.12 8.83 22.58
N PRO A 885 6.59 9.92 21.93
CA PRO A 885 7.82 9.92 21.13
C PRO A 885 9.12 9.88 21.95
N ALA A 886 9.05 10.24 23.23
CA ALA A 886 10.16 10.21 24.16
C ALA A 886 9.68 9.65 25.50
N GLN A 887 10.15 8.44 25.84
CA GLN A 887 10.01 7.88 27.19
C GLN A 887 10.84 8.74 28.15
N GLN A 888 10.26 9.08 29.32
CA GLN A 888 10.89 9.91 30.35
C GLN A 888 11.82 9.10 31.26
#